data_AF-D8Q7E7-F1
#
_entry.id   AF-D8Q7E7-F1
#
_cell.length_a   1.000
_cell.length_b   1.000
_cell.length_c   1.000
_cell.angle_alpha   90.00
_cell.angle_beta   90.00
_cell.angle_gamma   90.00
#
_symmetry.space_group_name_H-M   'P 1'
#
loop_
_entity.id
_entity.type
_entity.pdbx_description
1 polymer ?
#
loop_
_entity_poly.entity_id
_entity_poly.type
_entity_poly.pdbx_seq_one_letter_code
_entity_poly.pdbx_strand_id
1 'polypeptide(L)'
;MATATDKFPRCYDFDAAEDRLEWLTSSRKAIAADSTLGAFLQTRVAVVDYQNGRARIASDILSSTELVLEVSGVVLDTDLPPVQRQLSENKARFVRQGLTIAGFDTDAFTDAVRDVESIRQLFERSVGGSVQKSDQIGTDLGPALCASMRYFSHRKDVEGKDIIPFSKDIDPYNHLQALTSDTFVHSRQNVVQYFEYDTDANTGTGRYTSCSPTAIKIGDLVTCKLSFVLVPMPRSGKHAWKMLNVLKAVALMDSSLTREAGTTATLEDFQVKDDKPPPLKRADLIRSFRSVLTLEDARAHEDALATGVDATAVAATTNRLRDALEDCNAERQRLRCIDLALRKRLAAIAASLSSIQRLPDDILRLVFKCIQTTFKNPYHCVDYFALTICAVSRRWRAVARSTATLWTHLSLRRARVVTVRGIPRRTTPWDHLPVLAALCASAPINIRWNWDFDVAPLVVISAQLPNIIQTLELTAQWESLAYLKSGVFLSLTRLDLTLCGGLYRFMLDHVNSLSHLAHLRVSYNDVGPFGPCKPSAPTLPNLRELSMQLIPGPPFSFISATLRGCSNISSLELRCTFANRAPGDGLSIHLKSLTSLVLADSACCLLRTIIAPGAESLSLSVVDNNDVHGSLFAAISDFVTTSACALSTLAFSRVWCTVYPDDMDRCLERMPAISNLHVHDSWDACAAGSFGEVVVQRLTRHDSLVLPNLLNADLRGPCHHYRARVASAITALWVSRTGERAKSGGVVAMKEFYSDIAGIDI
;
A
#
# COMPACT_ATOMS: atom_id res chain seq x y z
N MET A 1 -20.31 2.01 -20.54
CA MET A 1 -20.20 2.80 -19.30
C MET A 1 -18.77 3.30 -19.23
N ALA A 2 -18.54 4.59 -18.98
CA ALA A 2 -17.18 5.09 -18.76
C ALA A 2 -16.60 4.40 -17.52
N THR A 3 -15.34 3.98 -17.59
CA THR A 3 -14.66 3.35 -16.45
C THR A 3 -14.30 4.43 -15.42
N ALA A 4 -14.10 4.05 -14.15
CA ALA A 4 -13.71 5.03 -13.11
C ALA A 4 -12.38 5.70 -13.48
N THR A 5 -11.49 4.95 -14.14
CA THR A 5 -10.23 5.43 -14.74
C THR A 5 -10.41 6.58 -15.74
N ASP A 6 -11.52 6.65 -16.47
CA ASP A 6 -11.76 7.72 -17.46
C ASP A 6 -11.99 9.11 -16.81
N LYS A 7 -12.27 9.16 -15.51
CA LYS A 7 -12.48 10.43 -14.78
C LYS A 7 -11.18 11.14 -14.41
N PHE A 8 -10.06 10.42 -14.37
CA PHE A 8 -8.78 10.97 -13.93
C PHE A 8 -8.13 11.84 -15.02
N PRO A 9 -7.24 12.78 -14.64
CA PRO A 9 -6.43 13.50 -15.61
C PRO A 9 -5.68 12.54 -16.54
N ARG A 10 -5.47 12.96 -17.80
CA ARG A 10 -4.58 12.23 -18.70
C ARG A 10 -3.18 12.16 -18.07
N CYS A 11 -2.56 10.98 -18.14
CA CYS A 11 -1.24 10.71 -17.55
C CYS A 11 -1.22 10.68 -16.01
N TYR A 12 -2.38 10.49 -15.36
CA TYR A 12 -2.43 10.24 -13.92
C TYR A 12 -1.73 8.92 -13.56
N ASP A 13 -0.85 8.95 -12.56
CA ASP A 13 -0.06 7.79 -12.14
C ASP A 13 -0.72 7.05 -10.98
N PHE A 14 -1.46 5.99 -11.32
CA PHE A 14 -2.23 5.20 -10.36
C PHE A 14 -1.34 4.48 -9.33
N ASP A 15 -0.24 3.85 -9.74
CA ASP A 15 0.66 3.15 -8.82
C ASP A 15 1.30 4.12 -7.81
N ALA A 16 1.73 5.30 -8.27
CA ALA A 16 2.27 6.32 -7.37
C ALA A 16 1.21 6.85 -6.39
N ALA A 17 -0.04 6.95 -6.84
CA ALA A 17 -1.15 7.33 -5.99
C ALA A 17 -1.51 6.23 -4.97
N GLU A 18 -1.44 4.96 -5.35
CA GLU A 18 -1.61 3.79 -4.48
C GLU A 18 -0.52 3.75 -3.40
N ASP A 19 0.76 3.82 -3.79
CA ASP A 19 1.90 3.84 -2.86
C ASP A 19 1.78 5.00 -1.85
N ARG A 20 1.40 6.19 -2.31
CA ARG A 20 1.22 7.36 -1.43
C ARG A 20 -0.01 7.24 -0.54
N LEU A 21 -1.09 6.65 -1.03
CA LEU A 21 -2.28 6.39 -0.24
C LEU A 21 -2.00 5.36 0.85
N GLU A 22 -1.26 4.29 0.54
CA GLU A 22 -0.86 3.28 1.52
C GLU A 22 0.01 3.90 2.62
N TRP A 23 0.99 4.72 2.24
CA TRP A 23 1.82 5.47 3.19
C TRP A 23 0.97 6.41 4.06
N LEU A 24 0.08 7.20 3.44
CA LEU A 24 -0.80 8.14 4.13
C LEU A 24 -1.68 7.42 5.15
N THR A 25 -2.31 6.32 4.73
CA THR A 25 -3.23 5.56 5.58
C THR A 25 -2.50 4.88 6.73
N SER A 26 -1.32 4.32 6.46
CA SER A 26 -0.44 3.76 7.50
C SER A 26 -0.01 4.81 8.52
N SER A 27 0.33 6.02 8.05
CA SER A 27 0.68 7.14 8.93
C SER A 27 -0.49 7.60 9.79
N ARG A 28 -1.71 7.68 9.24
CA ARG A 28 -2.91 8.04 10.02
C ARG A 28 -3.24 6.99 11.07
N LYS A 29 -3.16 5.71 10.69
CA LYS A 29 -3.35 4.58 11.60
C LYS A 29 -2.38 4.62 12.78
N ALA A 30 -1.13 4.99 12.55
CA ALA A 30 -0.13 5.13 13.63
C ALA A 30 -0.41 6.32 14.57
N ILE A 31 -0.88 7.45 14.03
CA ILE A 31 -1.07 8.68 14.81
C ILE A 31 -2.39 8.68 15.58
N ALA A 32 -3.45 8.16 14.97
CA ALA A 32 -4.82 8.29 15.48
C ALA A 32 -5.65 7.03 15.16
N ALA A 33 -5.17 5.87 15.56
CA ALA A 33 -5.84 4.58 15.34
C ALA A 33 -7.32 4.61 15.75
N ASP A 34 -7.61 5.20 16.91
CA ASP A 34 -8.94 5.29 17.51
C ASP A 34 -9.96 6.12 16.70
N SER A 35 -9.50 6.97 15.79
CA SER A 35 -10.35 7.81 14.96
C SER A 35 -10.22 7.50 13.47
N THR A 36 -9.50 6.43 13.09
CA THR A 36 -9.24 6.09 11.68
C THR A 36 -9.97 4.80 11.31
N LEU A 37 -10.83 4.85 10.29
CA LEU A 37 -11.45 3.66 9.71
C LEU A 37 -10.37 2.72 9.17
N GLY A 38 -10.53 1.41 9.40
CA GLY A 38 -9.54 0.37 9.13
C GLY A 38 -8.59 0.07 10.30
N ALA A 39 -8.70 0.84 11.38
CA ALA A 39 -8.04 0.59 12.66
C ALA A 39 -9.02 0.68 13.85
N PHE A 40 -10.27 1.03 13.57
CA PHE A 40 -11.27 1.40 14.55
C PHE A 40 -11.85 0.16 15.27
N LEU A 41 -11.98 0.24 16.60
CA LEU A 41 -12.58 -0.82 17.41
C LEU A 41 -14.09 -0.58 17.60
N GLN A 42 -14.90 -1.52 17.09
CA GLN A 42 -16.37 -1.45 17.12
C GLN A 42 -16.98 -1.32 18.52
N THR A 43 -16.26 -1.73 19.57
CA THR A 43 -16.73 -1.72 20.96
C THR A 43 -17.00 -0.31 21.50
N ARG A 44 -16.64 0.75 20.77
CA ARG A 44 -16.84 2.16 21.15
C ARG A 44 -18.09 2.82 20.60
N VAL A 45 -18.92 2.11 19.81
CA VAL A 45 -20.07 2.72 19.13
C VAL A 45 -21.37 2.45 19.87
N ALA A 46 -22.07 3.51 20.24
CA ALA A 46 -23.48 3.48 20.62
C ALA A 46 -24.36 4.05 19.50
N VAL A 47 -25.62 3.60 19.45
CA VAL A 47 -26.64 4.20 18.58
C VAL A 47 -27.60 4.99 19.47
N VAL A 48 -27.69 6.29 19.23
CA VAL A 48 -28.55 7.20 20.01
C VAL A 48 -29.59 7.87 19.11
N ASP A 49 -30.74 8.22 19.68
CA ASP A 49 -31.79 8.94 18.95
C ASP A 49 -31.32 10.36 18.57
N TYR A 50 -31.70 10.79 17.38
CA TYR A 50 -31.30 12.05 16.77
C TYR A 50 -32.51 12.74 16.12
N GLN A 51 -32.50 14.08 16.05
CA GLN A 51 -33.60 14.89 15.49
C GLN A 51 -34.99 14.50 16.03
N ASN A 52 -35.15 14.58 17.36
CA ASN A 52 -36.40 14.25 18.05
C ASN A 52 -36.90 12.81 17.79
N GLY A 53 -35.98 11.85 17.67
CA GLY A 53 -36.29 10.43 17.43
C GLY A 53 -36.65 10.09 15.98
N ARG A 54 -36.54 11.03 15.04
CA ARG A 54 -36.79 10.76 13.62
C ARG A 54 -35.63 10.07 12.93
N ALA A 55 -34.42 10.24 13.45
CA ALA A 55 -33.20 9.63 12.95
C ALA A 55 -32.42 9.02 14.11
N ARG A 56 -31.40 8.24 13.80
CA ARG A 56 -30.43 7.76 14.79
C ARG A 56 -29.03 8.09 14.33
N ILE A 57 -28.12 8.30 15.27
CA ILE A 57 -26.74 8.65 14.98
C ILE A 57 -25.80 7.71 15.72
N ALA A 58 -24.67 7.40 15.10
CA ALA A 58 -23.57 6.73 15.76
C ALA A 58 -22.90 7.72 16.71
N SER A 59 -22.76 7.34 17.98
CA SER A 59 -22.15 8.13 19.04
C SER A 59 -20.99 7.37 19.65
N ASP A 60 -19.92 8.07 19.99
CA ASP A 60 -18.81 7.49 20.75
C ASP A 60 -19.24 7.35 22.21
N ILE A 61 -19.19 6.11 22.73
CA ILE A 61 -19.58 5.77 24.10
C ILE A 61 -18.77 6.58 25.12
N LEU A 62 -17.50 6.87 24.84
CA LEU A 62 -16.59 7.50 25.80
C LEU A 62 -16.87 9.00 25.95
N SER A 63 -17.16 9.69 24.84
CA SER A 63 -17.40 11.13 24.86
C SER A 63 -18.88 11.50 24.91
N SER A 64 -19.78 10.54 24.62
CA SER A 64 -21.20 10.80 24.38
C SER A 64 -21.45 11.85 23.28
N THR A 65 -20.50 12.01 22.36
CA THR A 65 -20.62 12.92 21.20
C THR A 65 -20.89 12.13 19.92
N GLU A 66 -21.25 12.84 18.86
CA GLU A 66 -21.30 12.28 17.50
C GLU A 66 -19.98 11.58 17.18
N LEU A 67 -20.07 10.33 16.70
CA LEU A 67 -18.91 9.57 16.25
C LEU A 67 -18.43 10.15 14.92
N VAL A 68 -17.20 10.66 14.91
CA VAL A 68 -16.55 11.19 13.71
C VAL A 68 -15.28 10.39 13.46
N LEU A 69 -15.24 9.68 12.33
CA LEU A 69 -14.11 8.86 11.91
C LEU A 69 -13.47 9.40 10.64
N GLU A 70 -12.19 9.10 10.46
CA GLU A 70 -11.39 9.52 9.33
C GLU A 70 -11.17 8.38 8.34
N VAL A 71 -11.16 8.71 7.06
CA VAL A 71 -10.76 7.80 5.98
C VAL A 71 -9.97 8.56 4.94
N SER A 72 -8.88 7.98 4.48
CA SER A 72 -8.05 8.53 3.41
C SER A 72 -8.36 7.80 2.09
N GLY A 73 -8.32 8.51 0.97
CA GLY A 73 -8.56 7.93 -0.34
C GLY A 73 -8.29 8.93 -1.46
N VAL A 74 -8.36 8.46 -2.71
CA VAL A 74 -8.20 9.30 -3.90
C VAL A 74 -9.56 9.76 -4.40
N VAL A 75 -9.71 11.07 -4.67
CA VAL A 75 -10.97 11.64 -5.16
C VAL A 75 -11.30 11.09 -6.56
N LEU A 76 -12.38 10.33 -6.65
CA LEU A 76 -12.91 9.76 -7.89
C LEU A 76 -14.01 10.62 -8.51
N ASP A 77 -14.84 11.23 -7.67
CA ASP A 77 -15.94 12.09 -8.10
C ASP A 77 -16.21 13.17 -7.05
N THR A 78 -16.74 14.30 -7.48
CA THR A 78 -16.91 15.47 -6.62
C THR A 78 -18.10 16.32 -7.05
N ASP A 79 -18.93 16.67 -6.07
CA ASP A 79 -20.01 17.67 -6.15
C ASP A 79 -19.77 18.72 -5.06
N LEU A 80 -18.57 19.28 -5.05
CA LEU A 80 -18.13 20.29 -4.10
C LEU A 80 -18.45 21.72 -4.62
N PRO A 81 -18.66 22.69 -3.71
CA PRO A 81 -18.89 24.08 -4.08
C PRO A 81 -17.74 24.71 -4.90
N PRO A 82 -17.98 25.84 -5.60
CA PRO A 82 -19.18 26.68 -5.54
C PRO A 82 -20.34 26.15 -6.39
N VAL A 83 -21.56 26.40 -5.93
CA VAL A 83 -22.77 26.02 -6.69
C VAL A 83 -22.98 26.98 -7.86
N GLN A 84 -22.67 26.51 -9.07
CA GLN A 84 -22.69 27.35 -10.28
C GLN A 84 -24.09 27.53 -10.89
N ARG A 85 -25.02 26.60 -10.64
CA ARG A 85 -26.34 26.60 -11.30
C ARG A 85 -27.43 27.03 -10.33
N GLN A 86 -28.31 27.91 -10.78
CA GLN A 86 -29.54 28.22 -10.06
C GLN A 86 -30.44 26.97 -10.03
N LEU A 87 -30.90 26.61 -8.84
CA LEU A 87 -31.78 25.47 -8.63
C LEU A 87 -33.21 25.99 -8.36
N SER A 88 -34.20 25.18 -8.66
CA SER A 88 -35.59 25.48 -8.28
C SER A 88 -35.79 25.25 -6.78
N GLU A 89 -36.61 26.06 -6.13
CA GLU A 89 -36.94 25.96 -4.69
C GLU A 89 -37.32 24.55 -4.24
N ASN A 90 -38.11 23.83 -5.05
CA ASN A 90 -38.53 22.44 -4.79
C ASN A 90 -37.38 21.43 -4.66
N LYS A 91 -36.16 21.79 -5.06
CA LYS A 91 -34.96 20.95 -4.98
C LYS A 91 -34.13 21.19 -3.73
N ALA A 92 -34.42 22.22 -2.91
CA ALA A 92 -33.63 22.59 -1.73
C ALA A 92 -33.32 21.39 -0.81
N ARG A 93 -34.32 20.53 -0.54
CA ARG A 93 -34.18 19.33 0.30
C ARG A 93 -33.21 18.26 -0.23
N PHE A 94 -32.87 18.31 -1.50
CA PHE A 94 -32.03 17.31 -2.18
C PHE A 94 -30.64 17.84 -2.53
N VAL A 95 -30.39 19.15 -2.40
CA VAL A 95 -29.09 19.73 -2.73
C VAL A 95 -28.07 19.30 -1.66
N ARG A 96 -26.94 18.79 -2.14
CA ARG A 96 -25.87 18.24 -1.30
C ARG A 96 -24.53 18.72 -1.83
N GLN A 97 -23.55 18.68 -0.94
CA GLN A 97 -22.14 18.66 -1.29
C GLN A 97 -21.59 17.29 -0.93
N GLY A 98 -20.71 16.73 -1.74
CA GLY A 98 -20.15 15.42 -1.47
C GLY A 98 -19.02 15.06 -2.40
N LEU A 99 -18.38 13.95 -2.08
CA LEU A 99 -17.32 13.39 -2.90
C LEU A 99 -17.35 11.86 -2.77
N THR A 100 -16.77 11.21 -3.77
CA THR A 100 -16.51 9.78 -3.78
C THR A 100 -15.01 9.57 -3.78
N ILE A 101 -14.51 8.79 -2.82
CA ILE A 101 -13.10 8.36 -2.78
C ILE A 101 -12.94 6.89 -3.12
N ALA A 102 -11.84 6.55 -3.77
CA ALA A 102 -11.41 5.18 -4.05
C ALA A 102 -10.17 4.81 -3.24
N GLY A 103 -10.06 3.52 -2.90
CA GLY A 103 -8.96 2.97 -2.11
C GLY A 103 -7.85 2.27 -2.88
N PHE A 104 -8.01 2.07 -4.19
CA PHE A 104 -7.08 1.29 -5.04
C PHE A 104 -6.78 -0.10 -4.47
N ASP A 105 -7.81 -0.79 -3.97
CA ASP A 105 -7.71 -2.11 -3.33
C ASP A 105 -6.70 -2.22 -2.17
N THR A 106 -6.25 -1.10 -1.61
CA THR A 106 -5.41 -1.11 -0.41
C THR A 106 -6.12 -1.80 0.76
N ASP A 107 -5.39 -2.61 1.52
CA ASP A 107 -5.94 -3.37 2.64
C ASP A 107 -6.61 -2.45 3.67
N ALA A 108 -5.96 -1.33 3.98
CA ALA A 108 -6.46 -0.38 4.97
C ALA A 108 -7.78 0.30 4.53
N PHE A 109 -7.95 0.60 3.25
CA PHE A 109 -9.22 1.12 2.75
C PHE A 109 -10.30 0.04 2.71
N THR A 110 -9.93 -1.20 2.36
CA THR A 110 -10.83 -2.35 2.42
C THR A 110 -11.31 -2.62 3.84
N ASP A 111 -10.42 -2.52 4.83
CA ASP A 111 -10.76 -2.57 6.26
C ASP A 111 -11.70 -1.40 6.63
N ALA A 112 -11.45 -0.18 6.15
CA ALA A 112 -12.32 0.96 6.38
C ALA A 112 -13.74 0.74 5.85
N VAL A 113 -13.87 0.13 4.67
CA VAL A 113 -15.17 -0.23 4.07
C VAL A 113 -15.88 -1.31 4.91
N ARG A 114 -15.13 -2.27 5.48
CA ARG A 114 -15.66 -3.27 6.43
C ARG A 114 -16.13 -2.63 7.74
N ASP A 115 -15.43 -1.62 8.25
CA ASP A 115 -15.82 -0.88 9.45
C ASP A 115 -17.14 -0.11 9.23
N VAL A 116 -17.29 0.55 8.09
CA VAL A 116 -18.56 1.22 7.70
C VAL A 116 -19.71 0.21 7.63
N GLU A 117 -19.48 -0.97 7.06
CA GLU A 117 -20.49 -2.03 7.01
C GLU A 117 -20.84 -2.58 8.40
N SER A 118 -19.87 -2.61 9.31
CA SER A 118 -20.09 -3.00 10.70
C SER A 118 -20.93 -1.98 11.47
N ILE A 119 -20.71 -0.68 11.25
CA ILE A 119 -21.57 0.38 11.78
C ILE A 119 -23.01 0.24 11.25
N ARG A 120 -23.17 -0.11 9.97
CA ARG A 120 -24.49 -0.40 9.38
C ARG A 120 -25.20 -1.55 10.10
N GLN A 121 -24.47 -2.62 10.44
CA GLN A 121 -25.04 -3.75 11.19
C GLN A 121 -25.45 -3.35 12.61
N LEU A 122 -24.72 -2.44 13.27
CA LEU A 122 -25.14 -1.90 14.57
C LEU A 122 -26.45 -1.11 14.45
N PHE A 123 -26.59 -0.29 13.40
CA PHE A 123 -27.85 0.38 13.13
C PHE A 123 -29.00 -0.59 12.89
N GLU A 124 -28.78 -1.64 12.09
CA GLU A 124 -29.76 -2.68 11.79
C GLU A 124 -30.25 -3.38 13.06
N ARG A 125 -29.33 -3.73 13.97
CA ARG A 125 -29.68 -4.28 15.28
C ARG A 125 -30.50 -3.31 16.12
N SER A 126 -30.18 -2.01 16.07
CA SER A 126 -30.88 -1.00 16.88
C SER A 126 -32.35 -0.86 16.49
N VAL A 127 -32.70 -0.95 15.20
CA VAL A 127 -34.06 -0.70 14.69
C VAL A 127 -34.91 -1.97 14.50
N GLY A 128 -34.31 -3.16 14.65
CA GLY A 128 -35.00 -4.45 14.47
C GLY A 128 -35.57 -4.64 13.05
N GLY A 129 -35.02 -3.95 12.05
CA GLY A 129 -35.54 -3.89 10.69
C GLY A 129 -34.44 -3.69 9.66
N SER A 130 -34.77 -3.88 8.37
CA SER A 130 -33.79 -3.89 7.30
C SER A 130 -33.23 -2.49 7.00
N VAL A 131 -31.91 -2.36 7.09
CA VAL A 131 -31.17 -1.16 6.69
C VAL A 131 -30.64 -1.36 5.27
N GLN A 132 -30.88 -0.41 4.37
CA GLN A 132 -30.33 -0.44 3.02
C GLN A 132 -28.80 -0.58 3.07
N LYS A 133 -28.23 -1.44 2.23
CA LYS A 133 -26.78 -1.56 2.09
C LYS A 133 -26.17 -0.18 1.81
N SER A 134 -24.98 0.05 2.38
CA SER A 134 -24.23 1.29 2.14
C SER A 134 -24.07 1.50 0.63
N ASP A 135 -24.05 2.76 0.18
CA ASP A 135 -23.82 3.14 -1.22
C ASP A 135 -22.33 2.91 -1.59
N GLN A 136 -21.80 1.71 -1.34
CA GLN A 136 -20.49 1.26 -1.77
C GLN A 136 -20.56 1.04 -3.29
N ILE A 137 -19.68 1.72 -4.01
CA ILE A 137 -19.59 1.60 -5.46
C ILE A 137 -18.41 0.68 -5.75
N GLY A 138 -18.67 -0.51 -6.29
CA GLY A 138 -17.62 -1.31 -6.90
C GLY A 138 -17.16 -0.62 -8.18
N THR A 139 -15.87 -0.33 -8.26
CA THR A 139 -15.25 0.30 -9.44
C THR A 139 -14.16 -0.63 -10.01
N ASP A 140 -13.66 -0.31 -11.20
CA ASP A 140 -12.44 -0.93 -11.75
C ASP A 140 -11.17 -0.60 -10.97
N LEU A 141 -11.28 0.29 -9.97
CA LEU A 141 -10.21 0.73 -9.07
C LEU A 141 -10.44 0.24 -7.62
N GLY A 142 -11.26 -0.81 -7.46
CA GLY A 142 -11.62 -1.38 -6.17
C GLY A 142 -12.86 -0.75 -5.52
N PRO A 143 -13.05 -0.94 -4.20
CA PRO A 143 -14.17 -0.37 -3.47
C PRO A 143 -14.04 1.16 -3.38
N ALA A 144 -15.16 1.86 -3.54
CA ALA A 144 -15.25 3.30 -3.36
C ALA A 144 -16.29 3.67 -2.30
N LEU A 145 -16.01 4.74 -1.56
CA LEU A 145 -16.85 5.27 -0.50
C LEU A 145 -17.42 6.64 -0.92
N CYS A 146 -18.74 6.76 -0.92
CA CYS A 146 -19.42 8.03 -1.15
C CYS A 146 -19.82 8.66 0.19
N ALA A 147 -19.52 9.95 0.34
CA ALA A 147 -19.91 10.76 1.49
C ALA A 147 -20.51 12.08 1.04
N SER A 148 -21.59 12.51 1.69
CA SER A 148 -22.26 13.77 1.35
C SER A 148 -22.91 14.45 2.54
N MET A 149 -23.05 15.77 2.47
CA MET A 149 -23.75 16.61 3.43
C MET A 149 -24.83 17.41 2.70
N ARG A 150 -26.02 17.51 3.29
CA ARG A 150 -27.08 18.39 2.78
C ARG A 150 -26.73 19.84 3.10
N TYR A 151 -26.96 20.74 2.15
CA TYR A 151 -26.82 22.18 2.43
C TYR A 151 -27.93 22.71 3.35
N PHE A 152 -29.09 22.07 3.37
CA PHE A 152 -30.25 22.53 4.12
C PHE A 152 -30.75 21.48 5.10
N SER A 153 -31.23 21.97 6.23
CA SER A 153 -31.98 21.23 7.24
C SER A 153 -33.39 21.80 7.34
N HIS A 154 -34.34 21.01 7.82
CA HIS A 154 -35.70 21.50 8.03
C HIS A 154 -35.72 22.46 9.24
N ARG A 155 -36.38 23.61 9.13
CA ARG A 155 -36.38 24.68 10.16
C ARG A 155 -36.77 24.18 11.54
N LYS A 156 -37.70 23.24 11.62
CA LYS A 156 -38.18 22.62 12.87
C LYS A 156 -37.13 21.76 13.60
N ASP A 157 -36.08 21.34 12.90
CA ASP A 157 -35.04 20.47 13.44
C ASP A 157 -33.76 21.27 13.80
N VAL A 158 -33.79 22.60 13.65
CA VAL A 158 -32.63 23.49 13.86
C VAL A 158 -33.00 24.61 14.83
N GLU A 159 -32.18 24.79 15.87
CA GLU A 159 -32.31 25.93 16.77
C GLU A 159 -32.02 27.25 16.05
N GLY A 160 -32.77 28.30 16.35
CA GLY A 160 -32.62 29.60 15.66
C GLY A 160 -31.18 30.15 15.70
N LYS A 161 -30.44 29.89 16.79
CA LYS A 161 -29.04 30.33 16.96
C LYS A 161 -28.04 29.60 16.06
N ASP A 162 -28.40 28.42 15.54
CA ASP A 162 -27.52 27.62 14.70
C ASP A 162 -27.72 27.89 13.21
N ILE A 163 -28.70 28.73 12.86
CA ILE A 163 -28.90 29.19 11.48
C ILE A 163 -27.82 30.21 11.15
N ILE A 164 -27.09 29.95 10.08
CA ILE A 164 -26.00 30.79 9.59
C ILE A 164 -26.15 31.02 8.08
N PRO A 165 -25.70 32.17 7.56
CA PRO A 165 -25.69 32.39 6.12
C PRO A 165 -24.63 31.53 5.43
N PHE A 166 -24.79 31.30 4.11
CA PHE A 166 -23.74 30.66 3.32
C PHE A 166 -22.52 31.57 3.21
N SER A 167 -21.31 31.00 3.26
CA SER A 167 -20.09 31.75 2.99
C SER A 167 -19.94 32.01 1.49
N LYS A 168 -19.18 33.06 1.13
CA LYS A 168 -18.92 33.41 -0.27
C LYS A 168 -18.11 32.37 -1.03
N ASP A 169 -17.34 31.53 -0.34
CA ASP A 169 -16.61 30.43 -0.96
C ASP A 169 -17.53 29.28 -1.39
N ILE A 170 -18.68 29.14 -0.72
CA ILE A 170 -19.67 28.09 -1.00
C ILE A 170 -20.71 28.58 -2.01
N ASP A 171 -21.21 29.81 -1.81
CA ASP A 171 -22.28 30.39 -2.61
C ASP A 171 -21.94 31.81 -3.08
N PRO A 172 -20.95 31.96 -3.99
CA PRO A 172 -20.51 33.27 -4.46
C PRO A 172 -21.64 34.06 -5.15
N TYR A 173 -22.58 33.36 -5.79
CA TYR A 173 -23.69 33.93 -6.56
C TYR A 173 -25.02 34.03 -5.79
N ASN A 174 -25.03 33.70 -4.49
CA ASN A 174 -26.24 33.68 -3.64
C ASN A 174 -27.36 32.73 -4.15
N HIS A 175 -27.02 31.71 -4.95
CA HIS A 175 -27.98 30.74 -5.45
C HIS A 175 -28.56 29.85 -4.36
N LEU A 176 -27.74 29.42 -3.40
CA LEU A 176 -28.19 28.64 -2.24
C LEU A 176 -28.89 29.53 -1.22
N GLN A 177 -28.39 30.74 -1.00
CA GLN A 177 -29.01 31.71 -0.12
C GLN A 177 -30.44 32.03 -0.58
N ALA A 178 -30.67 32.15 -1.88
CA ALA A 178 -32.00 32.36 -2.47
C ALA A 178 -32.97 31.16 -2.28
N LEU A 179 -32.47 29.96 -1.98
CA LEU A 179 -33.29 28.78 -1.68
C LEU A 179 -33.64 28.65 -0.19
N THR A 180 -33.10 29.54 0.66
CA THR A 180 -33.45 29.57 2.08
C THR A 180 -34.88 30.07 2.22
N SER A 181 -35.70 29.32 2.96
CA SER A 181 -37.11 29.65 3.18
C SER A 181 -37.50 29.36 4.63
N ASP A 182 -38.76 29.65 5.00
CA ASP A 182 -39.28 29.31 6.33
C ASP A 182 -39.25 27.81 6.62
N THR A 183 -39.16 26.97 5.57
CA THR A 183 -39.12 25.51 5.69
C THR A 183 -37.70 24.97 5.75
N PHE A 184 -36.77 25.51 4.94
CA PHE A 184 -35.41 25.00 4.80
C PHE A 184 -34.38 26.07 5.12
N VAL A 185 -33.50 25.76 6.06
CA VAL A 185 -32.46 26.66 6.54
C VAL A 185 -31.08 26.01 6.49
N HIS A 186 -30.05 26.82 6.27
CA HIS A 186 -28.67 26.40 6.42
C HIS A 186 -28.25 26.54 7.88
N SER A 187 -27.67 25.49 8.46
CA SER A 187 -27.22 25.49 9.85
C SER A 187 -25.73 25.18 9.98
N ARG A 188 -25.17 25.44 11.17
CA ARG A 188 -23.79 25.05 11.50
C ARG A 188 -23.50 23.56 11.27
N GLN A 189 -24.50 22.69 11.38
CA GLN A 189 -24.37 21.25 11.13
C GLN A 189 -24.28 20.90 9.64
N ASN A 190 -24.70 21.80 8.75
CA ASN A 190 -24.64 21.63 7.29
C ASN A 190 -23.30 22.08 6.69
N VAL A 191 -22.39 22.63 7.50
CA VAL A 191 -21.08 23.11 7.06
C VAL A 191 -20.11 21.95 6.95
N VAL A 192 -19.47 21.83 5.78
CA VAL A 192 -18.28 20.98 5.58
C VAL A 192 -17.05 21.87 5.67
N GLN A 193 -16.06 21.45 6.47
CA GLN A 193 -14.80 22.18 6.59
C GLN A 193 -13.79 21.69 5.56
N TYR A 194 -13.02 22.61 4.97
CA TYR A 194 -12.04 22.30 3.94
C TYR A 194 -10.66 22.75 4.39
N PHE A 195 -9.71 21.83 4.36
CA PHE A 195 -8.34 22.08 4.79
C PHE A 195 -7.35 21.65 3.71
N GLU A 196 -6.19 22.29 3.71
CA GLU A 196 -4.99 21.85 3.02
C GLU A 196 -3.95 21.46 4.08
N TYR A 197 -3.32 20.31 3.91
CA TYR A 197 -2.25 19.85 4.77
C TYR A 197 -0.91 20.31 4.19
N ASP A 198 -0.25 21.23 4.91
CA ASP A 198 1.07 21.72 4.54
C ASP A 198 2.11 21.15 5.51
N THR A 199 3.25 20.72 4.98
CA THR A 199 4.36 20.21 5.79
C THR A 199 5.46 21.25 5.77
N ASP A 200 5.77 21.83 6.92
CA ASP A 200 6.88 22.77 7.02
C ASP A 200 8.19 22.04 6.73
N ALA A 201 8.86 22.44 5.64
CA ALA A 201 10.09 21.83 5.17
C ALA A 201 11.24 21.90 6.18
N ASN A 202 11.20 22.86 7.11
CA ASN A 202 12.26 23.06 8.10
C ASN A 202 12.08 22.21 9.35
N THR A 203 10.83 22.06 9.81
CA THR A 203 10.51 21.37 11.07
C THR A 203 9.99 19.95 10.86
N GLY A 204 9.53 19.63 9.65
CA GLY A 204 8.79 18.40 9.34
C GLY A 204 7.41 18.34 10.00
N THR A 205 6.94 19.42 10.63
CA THR A 205 5.63 19.45 11.29
C THR A 205 4.53 19.78 10.29
N GLY A 206 3.51 18.92 10.23
CA GLY A 206 2.33 19.17 9.42
C GLY A 206 1.35 20.15 10.07
N ARG A 207 0.75 21.02 9.27
CA ARG A 207 -0.29 21.97 9.69
C ARG A 207 -1.46 21.91 8.72
N TYR A 208 -2.68 21.96 9.27
CA TYR A 208 -3.89 22.15 8.49
C TYR A 208 -4.20 23.64 8.37
N THR A 209 -4.34 24.14 7.15
CA THR A 209 -4.78 25.50 6.83
C THR A 209 -6.13 25.43 6.13
N SER A 210 -7.02 26.39 6.39
CA SER A 210 -8.31 26.43 5.71
C SER A 210 -8.10 26.68 4.22
N CYS A 211 -8.78 25.93 3.35
CA CYS A 211 -8.71 26.11 1.90
C CYS A 211 -10.11 26.24 1.28
N SER A 212 -10.17 26.66 0.00
CA SER A 212 -11.41 26.68 -0.76
C SER A 212 -11.77 25.25 -1.21
N PRO A 213 -13.06 24.86 -1.24
CA PRO A 213 -13.48 23.57 -1.80
C PRO A 213 -13.01 23.37 -3.25
N THR A 214 -12.82 24.47 -4.00
CA THR A 214 -12.32 24.45 -5.38
C THR A 214 -10.90 23.93 -5.53
N ALA A 215 -10.11 23.92 -4.45
CA ALA A 215 -8.75 23.40 -4.44
C ALA A 215 -8.70 21.89 -4.64
N ILE A 216 -9.76 21.17 -4.26
CA ILE A 216 -9.84 19.70 -4.34
C ILE A 216 -10.33 19.30 -5.73
N LYS A 217 -9.57 18.45 -6.41
CA LYS A 217 -9.83 17.94 -7.76
C LYS A 217 -9.91 16.41 -7.78
N ILE A 218 -10.48 15.88 -8.85
CA ILE A 218 -10.42 14.44 -9.15
C ILE A 218 -8.94 14.06 -9.34
N GLY A 219 -8.51 12.99 -8.67
CA GLY A 219 -7.11 12.58 -8.58
C GLY A 219 -6.40 13.04 -7.30
N ASP A 220 -6.94 13.97 -6.53
CA ASP A 220 -6.24 14.39 -5.31
C ASP A 220 -6.35 13.33 -4.20
N LEU A 221 -5.30 13.20 -3.39
CA LEU A 221 -5.34 12.40 -2.17
C LEU A 221 -5.93 13.26 -1.05
N VAL A 222 -7.00 12.76 -0.44
CA VAL A 222 -7.72 13.45 0.62
C VAL A 222 -7.91 12.58 1.85
N THR A 223 -8.06 13.22 3.01
CA THR A 223 -8.60 12.58 4.21
C THR A 223 -9.92 13.22 4.56
N CYS A 224 -10.97 12.39 4.68
CA CYS A 224 -12.32 12.83 4.96
C CYS A 224 -12.71 12.48 6.40
N LYS A 225 -13.38 13.40 7.09
CA LYS A 225 -14.07 13.15 8.36
C LYS A 225 -15.53 12.84 8.10
N LEU A 226 -15.99 11.69 8.58
CA LEU A 226 -17.32 11.14 8.35
C LEU A 226 -18.04 10.91 9.66
N SER A 227 -19.33 11.21 9.69
CA SER A 227 -20.25 10.67 10.70
C SER A 227 -21.33 9.82 10.05
N PHE A 228 -22.04 9.03 10.86
CA PHE A 228 -22.99 8.04 10.37
C PHE A 228 -24.37 8.30 10.96
N VAL A 229 -25.35 8.49 10.07
CA VAL A 229 -26.73 8.80 10.45
C VAL A 229 -27.67 7.82 9.77
N LEU A 230 -28.59 7.24 10.54
CA LEU A 230 -29.66 6.37 10.07
C LEU A 230 -30.95 7.18 9.92
N VAL A 231 -31.53 7.15 8.72
CA VAL A 231 -32.78 7.86 8.40
C VAL A 231 -33.87 6.90 7.92
N PRO A 232 -35.15 7.16 8.25
CA PRO A 232 -36.25 6.34 7.78
C PRO A 232 -36.49 6.59 6.29
N MET A 233 -36.77 5.53 5.55
CA MET A 233 -37.15 5.57 4.14
C MET A 233 -38.68 5.51 3.99
N PRO A 234 -39.24 6.06 2.90
CA PRO A 234 -40.68 5.94 2.63
C PRO A 234 -41.13 4.46 2.61
N ARG A 235 -42.32 4.19 3.16
CA ARG A 235 -42.84 2.82 3.40
C ARG A 235 -43.00 1.91 2.17
N SER A 236 -42.82 2.42 0.95
CA SER A 236 -42.98 1.64 -0.28
C SER A 236 -41.73 0.83 -0.67
N GLY A 237 -40.60 0.97 0.05
CA GLY A 237 -39.35 0.26 -0.24
C GLY A 237 -39.16 -1.05 0.53
N LYS A 238 -38.33 -1.95 -0.01
CA LYS A 238 -37.86 -3.18 0.67
C LYS A 238 -37.08 -2.91 1.96
N HIS A 239 -36.49 -1.72 2.07
CA HIS A 239 -35.72 -1.27 3.23
C HIS A 239 -36.44 -0.12 3.92
N ALA A 240 -36.65 -0.25 5.24
CA ALA A 240 -37.31 0.77 6.04
C ALA A 240 -36.36 1.90 6.47
N TRP A 241 -35.04 1.66 6.42
CA TRP A 241 -34.02 2.59 6.88
C TRP A 241 -32.86 2.68 5.89
N LYS A 242 -32.20 3.83 5.83
CA LYS A 242 -30.97 4.05 5.07
C LYS A 242 -29.90 4.68 5.96
N MET A 243 -28.71 4.11 5.94
CA MET A 243 -27.52 4.73 6.55
C MET A 243 -26.93 5.75 5.58
N LEU A 244 -26.57 6.93 6.09
CA LEU A 244 -25.91 8.01 5.36
C LEU A 244 -24.51 8.22 5.93
N ASN A 245 -23.51 8.26 5.04
CA ASN A 245 -22.15 8.72 5.36
C ASN A 245 -22.13 10.24 5.23
N VAL A 246 -22.18 10.92 6.37
CA VAL A 246 -22.31 12.38 6.46
C VAL A 246 -20.92 13.01 6.47
N LEU A 247 -20.61 13.77 5.42
CA LEU A 247 -19.32 14.44 5.28
C LEU A 247 -19.20 15.63 6.24
N LYS A 248 -18.15 15.68 7.06
CA LYS A 248 -17.91 16.75 8.05
C LYS A 248 -16.73 17.64 7.67
N ALA A 249 -15.65 17.04 7.19
CA ALA A 249 -14.48 17.77 6.72
C ALA A 249 -13.74 17.02 5.62
N VAL A 250 -13.01 17.77 4.79
CA VAL A 250 -12.09 17.24 3.77
C VAL A 250 -10.75 17.95 3.92
N ALA A 251 -9.68 17.18 4.09
CA ALA A 251 -8.33 17.68 4.06
C ALA A 251 -7.63 17.21 2.78
N LEU A 252 -7.16 18.15 1.96
CA LEU A 252 -6.27 17.90 0.83
C LEU A 252 -4.90 17.52 1.38
N MET A 253 -4.49 16.27 1.16
CA MET A 253 -3.23 15.73 1.67
C MET A 253 -2.12 15.83 0.63
N ASP A 254 -2.44 15.56 -0.63
CA ASP A 254 -1.48 15.65 -1.75
C ASP A 254 -2.21 15.90 -3.08
N SER A 255 -1.79 16.95 -3.78
CA SER A 255 -2.28 17.33 -5.13
C SER A 255 -1.21 17.19 -6.21
N SER A 256 0.00 16.78 -5.86
CA SER A 256 1.14 16.80 -6.78
C SER A 256 0.95 15.83 -7.94
N LEU A 257 0.35 14.66 -7.74
CA LEU A 257 0.06 13.70 -8.83
C LEU A 257 -0.90 14.27 -9.87
N THR A 258 -1.98 14.93 -9.42
CA THR A 258 -2.93 15.62 -10.30
C THR A 258 -2.25 16.75 -11.07
N ARG A 259 -1.37 17.52 -10.40
CA ARG A 259 -0.62 18.63 -11.01
C ARG A 259 0.42 18.14 -12.02
N GLU A 260 1.13 17.07 -11.70
CA GLU A 260 2.11 16.42 -12.58
C GLU A 260 1.43 15.85 -13.82
N ALA A 261 0.31 15.16 -13.65
CA ALA A 261 -0.50 14.66 -14.76
C ALA A 261 -0.98 15.81 -15.67
N GLY A 262 -1.53 16.88 -15.10
CA GLY A 262 -1.92 18.07 -15.86
C GLY A 262 -0.76 18.77 -16.58
N THR A 263 0.39 18.86 -15.93
CA THR A 263 1.61 19.43 -16.54
C THR A 263 2.12 18.55 -17.67
N THR A 264 2.10 17.23 -17.50
CA THR A 264 2.51 16.27 -18.53
C THR A 264 1.58 16.31 -19.72
N ALA A 265 0.26 16.29 -19.50
CA ALA A 265 -0.73 16.38 -20.56
C ALA A 265 -0.58 17.68 -21.37
N THR A 266 -0.38 18.82 -20.71
CA THR A 266 -0.15 20.08 -21.42
C THR A 266 1.16 20.07 -22.21
N LEU A 267 2.24 19.51 -21.67
CA LEU A 267 3.51 19.37 -22.39
C LEU A 267 3.40 18.45 -23.62
N GLU A 268 2.64 17.36 -23.52
CA GLU A 268 2.34 16.48 -24.65
C GLU A 268 1.55 17.22 -25.74
N ASP A 269 0.55 18.03 -25.36
CA ASP A 269 -0.20 18.87 -26.30
C ASP A 269 0.70 19.91 -27.01
N PHE A 270 1.75 20.41 -26.33
CA PHE A 270 2.71 21.35 -26.92
C PHE A 270 3.75 20.69 -27.84
N GLN A 271 4.10 19.42 -27.62
CA GLN A 271 5.08 18.71 -28.45
C GLN A 271 4.49 18.19 -29.77
N VAL A 272 3.17 18.29 -29.95
CA VAL A 272 2.48 17.90 -31.17
C VAL A 272 2.12 19.15 -31.99
N LYS A 273 3.11 19.70 -32.71
CA LYS A 273 2.96 20.36 -34.03
C LYS A 273 4.32 20.78 -34.60
N ASP A 274 4.92 19.87 -35.37
CA ASP A 274 5.92 20.20 -36.40
C ASP A 274 5.24 20.47 -37.76
N ASP A 275 3.97 20.90 -37.74
CA ASP A 275 3.31 21.41 -38.93
C ASP A 275 3.70 22.87 -39.13
N LYS A 276 4.27 23.16 -40.31
CA LYS A 276 4.45 24.53 -40.81
C LYS A 276 3.18 25.33 -40.51
N PRO A 277 3.28 26.54 -39.93
CA PRO A 277 2.11 27.34 -39.61
C PRO A 277 1.30 27.55 -40.89
N PRO A 278 -0.01 27.22 -40.90
CA PRO A 278 -0.85 27.55 -42.05
C PRO A 278 -0.86 29.07 -42.19
N PRO A 279 -0.82 29.63 -43.42
CA PRO A 279 -0.88 31.05 -43.61
C PRO A 279 -2.20 31.56 -43.03
N LEU A 280 -2.10 32.41 -42.01
CA LEU A 280 -3.25 33.08 -41.40
C LEU A 280 -4.00 33.85 -42.50
N LYS A 281 -5.14 33.31 -42.94
CA LYS A 281 -6.03 34.01 -43.86
C LYS A 281 -6.74 35.11 -43.09
N ARG A 282 -6.45 36.36 -43.48
CA ARG A 282 -7.03 37.63 -42.99
C ARG A 282 -8.56 37.62 -42.82
N ALA A 283 -9.27 36.72 -43.50
CA ALA A 283 -10.73 36.57 -43.45
C ALA A 283 -11.26 36.04 -42.11
N ASP A 284 -10.52 35.21 -41.38
CA ASP A 284 -11.02 34.59 -40.14
C ASP A 284 -10.90 35.54 -38.93
N LEU A 285 -9.91 36.44 -38.94
CA LEU A 285 -9.80 37.53 -37.96
C LEU A 285 -10.94 38.56 -38.10
N ILE A 286 -11.34 38.86 -39.34
CA ILE A 286 -12.43 39.79 -39.66
C ILE A 286 -13.80 39.22 -39.23
N ARG A 287 -13.97 37.89 -39.27
CA ARG A 287 -15.21 37.22 -38.86
C ARG A 287 -15.37 37.16 -37.34
N SER A 288 -14.28 37.00 -36.57
CA SER A 288 -14.33 36.98 -35.10
C SER A 288 -14.49 38.37 -34.47
N PHE A 289 -14.09 39.44 -35.16
CA PHE A 289 -14.29 40.82 -34.68
C PHE A 289 -15.71 41.34 -34.91
N ARG A 290 -16.42 40.85 -35.95
CA ARG A 290 -17.81 41.23 -36.23
C ARG A 290 -18.83 40.64 -35.26
N SER A 291 -18.48 39.61 -34.49
CA SER A 291 -19.42 38.95 -33.57
C SER A 291 -19.41 39.50 -32.13
N VAL A 292 -18.51 40.44 -31.81
CA VAL A 292 -18.40 41.02 -30.45
C VAL A 292 -19.04 42.42 -30.36
N LEU A 293 -19.40 43.04 -31.49
CA LEU A 293 -20.18 44.28 -31.53
C LEU A 293 -21.67 43.94 -31.63
N THR A 294 -22.26 43.52 -30.52
CA THR A 294 -23.72 43.26 -30.43
C THR A 294 -24.45 44.40 -29.71
N LEU A 295 -25.44 44.95 -30.43
CA LEU A 295 -26.71 45.56 -29.98
C LEU A 295 -26.71 46.77 -29.01
N GLU A 296 -25.71 46.99 -28.17
CA GLU A 296 -25.65 48.20 -27.32
C GLU A 296 -25.01 49.39 -28.04
N ASP A 297 -23.99 49.14 -28.87
CA ASP A 297 -23.32 50.20 -29.66
C ASP A 297 -24.20 50.77 -30.79
N ALA A 298 -25.19 50.01 -31.26
CA ALA A 298 -26.11 50.46 -32.30
C ALA A 298 -27.04 51.60 -31.82
N ARG A 299 -27.44 51.58 -30.54
CA ARG A 299 -28.25 52.66 -29.93
C ARG A 299 -27.40 53.89 -29.59
N ALA A 300 -26.16 53.71 -29.17
CA ALA A 300 -25.23 54.82 -28.94
C ALA A 300 -24.83 55.54 -30.26
N HIS A 301 -24.82 54.82 -31.38
CA HIS A 301 -24.54 55.41 -32.69
C HIS A 301 -25.71 56.23 -33.26
N GLU A 302 -26.95 55.81 -32.98
CA GLU A 302 -28.17 56.52 -33.39
C GLU A 302 -28.37 57.82 -32.58
N ASP A 303 -28.05 57.82 -31.28
CA ASP A 303 -28.06 59.04 -30.44
C ASP A 303 -26.92 60.04 -30.78
N ALA A 304 -25.78 59.54 -31.27
CA ALA A 304 -24.67 60.39 -31.74
C ALA A 304 -24.96 61.09 -33.08
N LEU A 305 -25.78 60.48 -33.94
CA LEU A 305 -26.24 61.08 -35.21
C LEU A 305 -27.25 62.23 -34.99
N ALA A 306 -27.93 62.26 -33.84
CA ALA A 306 -28.85 63.34 -33.48
C ALA A 306 -28.15 64.63 -32.96
N THR A 307 -26.85 64.57 -32.63
CA THR A 307 -26.10 65.69 -32.02
C THR A 307 -25.16 66.45 -32.96
N GLY A 308 -25.21 66.19 -34.27
CA GLY A 308 -24.48 66.98 -35.27
C GLY A 308 -22.96 66.83 -35.21
N VAL A 309 -22.45 65.69 -34.72
CA VAL A 309 -21.03 65.34 -34.76
C VAL A 309 -20.71 64.72 -36.12
N ASP A 310 -19.72 65.27 -36.82
CA ASP A 310 -19.28 64.86 -38.16
C ASP A 310 -18.86 63.37 -38.18
N ALA A 311 -19.72 62.52 -38.77
CA ALA A 311 -19.53 61.08 -38.83
C ALA A 311 -18.20 60.66 -39.50
N THR A 312 -17.65 61.51 -40.38
CA THR A 312 -16.36 61.24 -41.00
C THR A 312 -15.20 61.42 -40.04
N ALA A 313 -15.27 62.41 -39.14
CA ALA A 313 -14.28 62.63 -38.08
C ALA A 313 -14.29 61.48 -37.07
N VAL A 314 -15.47 60.96 -36.72
CA VAL A 314 -15.59 59.80 -35.83
C VAL A 314 -14.98 58.56 -36.48
N ALA A 315 -15.34 58.24 -37.73
CA ALA A 315 -14.79 57.09 -38.46
C ALA A 315 -13.26 57.16 -38.64
N ALA A 316 -12.72 58.35 -38.93
CA ALA A 316 -11.28 58.58 -39.01
C ALA A 316 -10.59 58.34 -37.66
N THR A 317 -11.21 58.78 -36.56
CA THR A 317 -10.69 58.57 -35.20
C THR A 317 -10.76 57.09 -34.80
N THR A 318 -11.84 56.38 -35.14
CA THR A 318 -11.98 54.94 -34.88
C THR A 318 -10.93 54.12 -35.62
N ASN A 319 -10.63 54.46 -36.88
CA ASN A 319 -9.57 53.78 -37.63
C ASN A 319 -8.19 54.05 -37.03
N ARG A 320 -7.88 55.30 -36.64
CA ARG A 320 -6.62 55.61 -35.92
C ARG A 320 -6.48 54.85 -34.61
N LEU A 321 -7.56 54.71 -33.85
CA LEU A 321 -7.57 53.93 -32.61
C LEU A 321 -7.40 52.43 -32.87
N ARG A 322 -7.96 51.90 -33.96
CA ARG A 322 -7.77 50.51 -34.37
C ARG A 322 -6.32 50.23 -34.75
N ASP A 323 -5.72 51.09 -35.56
CA ASP A 323 -4.32 50.94 -35.99
C ASP A 323 -3.39 51.05 -34.77
N ALA A 324 -3.63 52.02 -33.88
CA ALA A 324 -2.89 52.15 -32.63
C ALA A 324 -3.05 50.93 -31.69
N LEU A 325 -4.22 50.28 -31.70
CA LEU A 325 -4.46 49.05 -30.94
C LEU A 325 -3.72 47.84 -31.55
N GLU A 326 -3.67 47.73 -32.87
CA GLU A 326 -2.88 46.71 -33.57
C GLU A 326 -1.38 46.87 -33.29
N ASP A 327 -0.87 48.10 -33.33
CA ASP A 327 0.52 48.42 -32.97
C ASP A 327 0.83 48.07 -31.50
N CYS A 328 -0.07 48.42 -30.57
CA CYS A 328 0.05 48.03 -29.16
C CYS A 328 0.09 46.50 -28.98
N ASN A 329 -0.72 45.76 -29.72
CA ASN A 329 -0.74 44.30 -29.66
C ASN A 329 0.53 43.68 -30.25
N ALA A 330 1.05 44.22 -31.35
CA ALA A 330 2.31 43.80 -31.95
C ALA A 330 3.48 44.01 -30.99
N GLU A 331 3.56 45.17 -30.32
CA GLU A 331 4.61 45.44 -29.34
C GLU A 331 4.47 44.55 -28.10
N ARG A 332 3.23 44.28 -27.64
CA ARG A 332 2.99 43.34 -26.54
C ARG A 332 3.45 41.92 -26.88
N GLN A 333 3.25 41.47 -28.13
CA GLN A 333 3.75 40.19 -28.62
C GLN A 333 5.28 40.16 -28.64
N ARG A 334 5.91 41.23 -29.15
CA ARG A 334 7.37 41.40 -29.18
C ARG A 334 7.97 41.36 -27.77
N LEU A 335 7.40 42.09 -26.82
CA LEU A 335 7.84 42.11 -25.43
C LEU A 335 7.69 40.73 -24.77
N ARG A 336 6.64 39.97 -25.07
CA ARG A 336 6.51 38.57 -24.62
C ARG A 336 7.60 37.67 -25.18
N CYS A 337 7.96 37.82 -26.45
CA CYS A 337 9.07 37.06 -27.06
C CYS A 337 10.41 37.41 -26.40
N ILE A 338 10.65 38.69 -26.10
CA ILE A 338 11.86 39.15 -25.40
C ILE A 338 11.89 38.63 -23.97
N ASP A 339 10.80 38.71 -23.20
CA ASP A 339 10.70 38.16 -21.85
C ASP A 339 10.99 36.65 -21.85
N LEU A 340 10.40 35.88 -22.76
CA LEU A 340 10.67 34.45 -22.90
C LEU A 340 12.15 34.17 -23.21
N ALA A 341 12.77 34.96 -24.09
CA ALA A 341 14.17 34.82 -24.44
C ALA A 341 15.11 35.18 -23.27
N LEU A 342 14.79 36.24 -22.52
CA LEU A 342 15.52 36.64 -21.32
C LEU A 342 15.40 35.60 -20.20
N ARG A 343 14.20 35.05 -19.96
CA ARG A 343 13.99 33.96 -19.00
C ARG A 343 14.79 32.72 -19.38
N LYS A 344 14.82 32.35 -20.66
CA LYS A 344 15.68 31.24 -21.15
C LYS A 344 17.16 31.51 -20.90
N ARG A 345 17.64 32.73 -21.14
CA ARG A 345 19.04 33.12 -20.85
C ARG A 345 19.36 33.13 -19.36
N LEU A 346 18.49 33.70 -18.53
CA LEU A 346 18.65 33.73 -17.07
C LEU A 346 18.65 32.31 -16.50
N ALA A 347 17.76 31.43 -16.97
CA ALA A 347 17.76 30.02 -16.58
C ALA A 347 19.07 29.31 -16.98
N ALA A 348 19.62 29.59 -18.17
CA ALA A 348 20.90 29.04 -18.60
C ALA A 348 22.08 29.55 -17.73
N ILE A 349 22.08 30.85 -17.39
CA ILE A 349 23.09 31.45 -16.50
C ILE A 349 22.96 30.87 -15.09
N ALA A 350 21.76 30.83 -14.52
CA ALA A 350 21.49 30.25 -13.20
C ALA A 350 21.90 28.76 -13.14
N ALA A 351 21.63 28.00 -14.20
CA ALA A 351 22.08 26.63 -14.33
C ALA A 351 23.62 26.52 -14.33
N SER A 352 24.32 27.38 -15.09
CA SER A 352 25.79 27.44 -15.14
C SER A 352 26.44 27.90 -13.80
N LEU A 353 25.68 28.63 -12.99
CA LEU A 353 26.07 29.06 -11.65
C LEU A 353 25.70 28.04 -10.57
N SER A 354 24.92 27.00 -10.90
CA SER A 354 24.58 25.96 -9.93
C SER A 354 25.84 25.22 -9.47
N SER A 355 26.02 25.16 -8.15
CA SER A 355 27.17 24.50 -7.51
C SER A 355 27.32 23.04 -7.95
N ILE A 356 26.19 22.36 -8.21
CA ILE A 356 26.17 20.94 -8.59
C ILE A 356 26.70 20.72 -10.02
N GLN A 357 26.50 21.66 -10.94
CA GLN A 357 27.08 21.55 -12.29
C GLN A 357 28.60 21.73 -12.32
N ARG A 358 29.21 22.24 -11.24
CA ARG A 358 30.67 22.38 -11.12
C ARG A 358 31.35 21.20 -10.44
N LEU A 359 30.58 20.32 -9.80
CA LEU A 359 31.15 19.13 -9.18
C LEU A 359 31.82 18.25 -10.24
N PRO A 360 32.98 17.63 -9.96
CA PRO A 360 33.57 16.61 -10.83
C PRO A 360 32.63 15.41 -11.04
N ASP A 361 32.79 14.70 -12.16
CA ASP A 361 31.94 13.52 -12.47
C ASP A 361 32.01 12.48 -11.35
N ASP A 362 33.18 12.26 -10.74
CA ASP A 362 33.35 11.31 -9.64
C ASP A 362 32.54 11.67 -8.39
N ILE A 363 32.48 12.96 -8.05
CA ILE A 363 31.65 13.43 -6.95
C ILE A 363 30.18 13.24 -7.29
N LEU A 364 29.78 13.51 -8.54
CA LEU A 364 28.41 13.27 -8.98
C LEU A 364 28.05 11.77 -8.96
N ARG A 365 28.97 10.87 -9.30
CA ARG A 365 28.79 9.41 -9.13
C ARG A 365 28.58 9.03 -7.68
N LEU A 366 29.34 9.61 -6.75
CA LEU A 366 29.18 9.38 -5.32
C LEU A 366 27.82 9.88 -4.82
N VAL A 367 27.40 11.07 -5.25
CA VAL A 367 26.06 11.60 -4.94
C VAL A 367 24.97 10.66 -5.43
N PHE A 368 25.07 10.17 -6.67
CA PHE A 368 24.11 9.21 -7.22
C PHE A 368 24.08 7.89 -6.42
N LYS A 369 25.24 7.37 -5.99
CA LYS A 369 25.30 6.21 -5.11
C LYS A 369 24.66 6.47 -3.75
N CYS A 370 24.86 7.66 -3.15
CA CYS A 370 24.18 8.03 -1.91
C CYS A 370 22.66 8.06 -2.12
N ILE A 371 22.17 8.64 -3.22
CA ILE A 371 20.73 8.63 -3.55
C ILE A 371 20.23 7.19 -3.69
N GLN A 372 20.96 6.30 -4.37
CA GLN A 372 20.60 4.88 -4.46
C GLN A 372 20.40 4.24 -3.07
N THR A 373 21.24 4.56 -2.08
CA THR A 373 21.10 4.00 -0.71
C THR A 373 19.90 4.53 0.08
N THR A 374 19.28 5.64 -0.35
CA THR A 374 18.08 6.18 0.32
C THR A 374 16.79 5.43 -0.04
N PHE A 375 16.79 4.63 -1.11
CA PHE A 375 15.62 3.85 -1.48
C PHE A 375 15.45 2.65 -0.54
N LYS A 376 14.28 2.55 0.10
CA LYS A 376 13.90 1.36 0.90
C LYS A 376 13.87 0.09 0.04
N ASN A 377 13.42 0.22 -1.20
CA ASN A 377 13.36 -0.87 -2.16
C ASN A 377 14.29 -0.55 -3.35
N PRO A 378 15.37 -1.33 -3.56
CA PRO A 378 16.40 -1.03 -4.54
C PRO A 378 15.90 -1.07 -5.99
N TYR A 379 14.78 -1.74 -6.25
CA TYR A 379 14.19 -1.87 -7.58
C TYR A 379 13.56 -0.57 -8.11
N HIS A 380 13.25 0.40 -7.24
CA HIS A 380 12.77 1.73 -7.67
C HIS A 380 13.90 2.65 -8.14
N CYS A 381 15.16 2.29 -7.86
CA CYS A 381 16.32 3.08 -8.22
C CYS A 381 16.38 3.29 -9.75
N VAL A 382 16.25 2.22 -10.53
CA VAL A 382 16.43 2.30 -11.99
C VAL A 382 15.39 3.21 -12.65
N ASP A 383 14.12 3.10 -12.28
CA ASP A 383 13.06 3.94 -12.82
C ASP A 383 13.28 5.41 -12.45
N TYR A 384 13.62 5.70 -11.19
CA TYR A 384 13.93 7.06 -10.76
C TYR A 384 15.14 7.65 -11.51
N PHE A 385 16.21 6.87 -11.68
CA PHE A 385 17.39 7.33 -12.41
C PHE A 385 17.12 7.52 -13.91
N ALA A 386 16.30 6.66 -14.51
CA ALA A 386 15.92 6.74 -15.91
C ALA A 386 15.00 7.95 -16.19
N LEU A 387 13.99 8.17 -15.36
CA LEU A 387 12.95 9.19 -15.58
C LEU A 387 13.36 10.56 -15.04
N THR A 388 14.04 10.60 -13.88
CA THR A 388 14.35 11.87 -13.19
C THR A 388 15.79 12.28 -13.45
N ILE A 389 16.77 11.51 -12.98
CA ILE A 389 18.19 11.91 -13.01
C ILE A 389 18.71 12.06 -14.44
N CYS A 390 18.37 11.12 -15.32
CA CYS A 390 18.74 11.18 -16.72
C CYS A 390 18.01 12.30 -17.49
N ALA A 391 16.92 12.86 -16.97
CA ALA A 391 16.22 13.98 -17.59
C ALA A 391 16.84 15.34 -17.22
N VAL A 392 17.55 15.45 -16.09
CA VAL A 392 18.11 16.72 -15.58
C VAL A 392 19.06 17.39 -16.58
N SER A 393 20.10 16.68 -17.04
CA SER A 393 21.07 17.23 -18.01
C SER A 393 21.77 16.12 -18.79
N ARG A 394 22.37 16.48 -19.95
CA ARG A 394 23.18 15.53 -20.74
C ARG A 394 24.35 14.97 -19.94
N ARG A 395 24.99 15.80 -19.12
CA ARG A 395 26.12 15.41 -18.26
C ARG A 395 25.67 14.42 -17.19
N TRP A 396 24.59 14.72 -16.47
CA TRP A 396 24.04 13.82 -15.45
C TRP A 396 23.65 12.47 -16.03
N ARG A 397 23.01 12.47 -17.20
CA ARG A 397 22.69 11.26 -17.95
C ARG A 397 23.95 10.45 -18.30
N ALA A 398 25.01 11.10 -18.78
CA ALA A 398 26.26 10.42 -19.11
C ALA A 398 26.92 9.81 -17.86
N VAL A 399 26.99 10.56 -16.76
CA VAL A 399 27.55 10.09 -15.49
C VAL A 399 26.72 8.93 -14.93
N ALA A 400 25.40 9.05 -14.88
CA ALA A 400 24.50 7.99 -14.41
C ALA A 400 24.64 6.73 -15.28
N ARG A 401 24.62 6.85 -16.61
CA ARG A 401 24.83 5.72 -17.53
C ARG A 401 26.22 5.07 -17.38
N SER A 402 27.26 5.85 -17.09
CA SER A 402 28.60 5.30 -16.83
C SER A 402 28.74 4.61 -15.47
N THR A 403 27.74 4.71 -14.59
CA THR A 403 27.79 4.18 -13.23
C THR A 403 26.97 2.89 -13.16
N ALA A 404 27.60 1.77 -13.52
CA ALA A 404 26.94 0.46 -13.63
C ALA A 404 26.17 0.04 -12.36
N THR A 405 26.64 0.40 -11.16
CA THR A 405 25.98 0.04 -9.89
C THR A 405 24.57 0.62 -9.74
N LEU A 406 24.24 1.70 -10.46
CA LEU A 406 22.89 2.29 -10.45
C LEU A 406 21.86 1.44 -11.20
N TRP A 407 22.34 0.50 -12.04
CA TRP A 407 21.52 -0.29 -12.96
C TRP A 407 21.47 -1.78 -12.57
N THR A 408 21.96 -2.14 -11.38
CA THR A 408 22.04 -3.54 -10.93
C THR A 408 20.72 -4.13 -10.48
N HIS A 409 19.68 -3.33 -10.20
CA HIS A 409 18.38 -3.81 -9.73
C HIS A 409 17.29 -3.43 -10.73
N LEU A 410 16.94 -4.35 -11.62
CA LEU A 410 15.99 -4.13 -12.70
C LEU A 410 14.61 -4.67 -12.32
N SER A 411 13.59 -3.81 -12.32
CA SER A 411 12.19 -4.21 -12.17
C SER A 411 11.52 -4.23 -13.54
N LEU A 412 11.23 -5.42 -14.04
CA LEU A 412 10.54 -5.61 -15.32
C LEU A 412 9.05 -5.86 -15.02
N ARG A 413 8.27 -4.77 -15.04
CA ARG A 413 6.81 -4.79 -14.86
C ARG A 413 6.07 -4.76 -16.19
N ARG A 414 4.77 -5.07 -16.19
CA ARG A 414 3.95 -5.08 -17.40
C ARG A 414 3.98 -3.72 -18.08
N ALA A 415 4.23 -3.74 -19.39
CA ALA A 415 4.09 -2.55 -20.23
C ALA A 415 2.71 -1.94 -20.02
N ARG A 416 2.63 -0.72 -19.47
CA ARG A 416 1.40 0.07 -19.62
C ARG A 416 1.17 0.27 -21.11
N VAL A 417 -0.09 0.22 -21.55
CA VAL A 417 -0.43 0.58 -22.93
C VAL A 417 -0.22 2.08 -23.04
N VAL A 418 0.94 2.50 -23.55
CA VAL A 418 1.22 3.93 -23.76
C VAL A 418 0.61 4.33 -25.10
N THR A 419 -0.32 5.28 -25.09
CA THR A 419 -0.86 5.87 -26.31
C THR A 419 0.12 6.88 -26.87
N VAL A 420 0.98 6.46 -27.79
CA VAL A 420 1.85 7.37 -28.54
C VAL A 420 1.10 7.82 -29.79
N ARG A 421 0.74 9.11 -29.86
CA ARG A 421 -0.04 9.73 -30.96
C ARG A 421 -1.47 9.20 -31.10
N GLY A 422 -2.14 8.89 -29.99
CA GLY A 422 -3.50 8.34 -29.99
C GLY A 422 -3.60 6.90 -30.52
N ILE A 423 -2.48 6.30 -30.93
CA ILE A 423 -2.39 4.88 -31.26
C ILE A 423 -1.85 4.18 -30.01
N PRO A 424 -2.57 3.19 -29.46
CA PRO A 424 -2.04 2.38 -28.38
C PRO A 424 -0.80 1.65 -28.91
N ARG A 425 0.39 2.13 -28.56
CA ARG A 425 1.65 1.42 -28.80
C ARG A 425 1.99 0.71 -27.51
N ARG A 426 1.93 -0.62 -27.55
CA ARG A 426 2.63 -1.42 -26.55
C ARG A 426 4.12 -1.26 -26.82
N THR A 427 4.74 -0.17 -26.36
CA THR A 427 6.19 -0.17 -26.17
C THR A 427 6.42 -1.16 -25.05
N THR A 428 6.93 -2.32 -25.41
CA THR A 428 7.27 -3.30 -24.40
C THR A 428 8.53 -2.81 -23.69
N PRO A 429 8.61 -2.82 -22.35
CA PRO A 429 9.78 -2.37 -21.61
C PRO A 429 11.10 -2.96 -22.12
N TRP A 430 11.04 -4.13 -22.77
CA TRP A 430 12.19 -4.78 -23.38
C TRP A 430 12.71 -4.14 -24.67
N ASP A 431 11.97 -3.25 -25.31
CA ASP A 431 12.46 -2.52 -26.50
C ASP A 431 13.68 -1.65 -26.14
N HIS A 432 13.82 -1.26 -24.86
CA HIS A 432 14.96 -0.53 -24.33
C HIS A 432 16.06 -1.42 -23.74
N LEU A 433 15.85 -2.73 -23.74
CA LEU A 433 16.71 -3.66 -23.01
C LEU A 433 18.11 -3.81 -23.60
N PRO A 434 18.35 -3.75 -24.92
CA PRO A 434 19.71 -3.70 -25.45
C PRO A 434 20.51 -2.53 -24.89
N VAL A 435 19.85 -1.39 -24.63
CA VAL A 435 20.48 -0.22 -24.01
C VAL A 435 20.78 -0.51 -22.55
N LEU A 436 19.83 -1.07 -21.79
CA LEU A 436 20.03 -1.44 -20.39
C LEU A 436 21.12 -2.51 -20.25
N ALA A 437 21.16 -3.49 -21.15
CA ALA A 437 22.16 -4.55 -21.13
C ALA A 437 23.58 -3.99 -21.26
N ALA A 438 23.78 -3.01 -22.14
CA ALA A 438 25.05 -2.29 -22.26
C ALA A 438 25.42 -1.53 -20.97
N LEU A 439 24.45 -0.99 -20.23
CA LEU A 439 24.69 -0.29 -18.95
C LEU A 439 25.05 -1.26 -17.82
N CYS A 440 24.56 -2.50 -17.90
CA CYS A 440 24.72 -3.50 -16.85
C CYS A 440 25.85 -4.50 -17.10
N ALA A 441 26.53 -4.43 -18.26
CA ALA A 441 27.50 -5.43 -18.71
C ALA A 441 28.67 -5.71 -17.75
N SER A 442 28.95 -4.79 -16.81
CA SER A 442 30.09 -4.88 -15.90
C SER A 442 29.74 -5.18 -14.44
N ALA A 443 28.47 -5.41 -14.10
CA ALA A 443 28.04 -5.58 -12.71
C ALA A 443 26.99 -6.68 -12.60
N PRO A 444 26.95 -7.43 -11.49
CA PRO A 444 25.93 -8.44 -11.28
C PRO A 444 24.53 -7.82 -11.23
N ILE A 445 23.58 -8.49 -11.90
CA ILE A 445 22.21 -7.98 -12.05
C ILE A 445 21.27 -8.79 -11.17
N ASN A 446 20.38 -8.06 -10.50
CA ASN A 446 19.22 -8.54 -9.77
C ASN A 446 17.98 -8.15 -10.57
N ILE A 447 17.21 -9.13 -11.01
CA ILE A 447 16.02 -8.91 -11.82
C ILE A 447 14.78 -9.27 -11.00
N ARG A 448 13.81 -8.37 -10.96
CA ARG A 448 12.45 -8.65 -10.50
C ARG A 448 11.51 -8.69 -11.70
N TRP A 449 10.86 -9.83 -11.90
CA TRP A 449 9.94 -10.11 -13.00
C TRP A 449 8.52 -10.27 -12.46
N ASN A 450 7.71 -9.23 -12.61
CA ASN A 450 6.33 -9.20 -12.15
C ASN A 450 5.38 -9.33 -13.35
N TRP A 451 5.39 -10.49 -14.01
CA TRP A 451 4.62 -10.76 -15.23
C TRP A 451 3.94 -12.12 -15.15
N ASP A 452 2.61 -12.10 -15.10
CA ASP A 452 1.83 -13.26 -14.67
C ASP A 452 1.77 -14.45 -15.64
N PHE A 453 2.26 -14.34 -16.90
CA PHE A 453 1.95 -15.36 -17.91
C PHE A 453 3.05 -15.79 -18.89
N ASP A 454 4.14 -15.04 -19.07
CA ASP A 454 5.18 -15.45 -20.04
C ASP A 454 6.59 -15.07 -19.59
N VAL A 455 7.44 -16.09 -19.43
CA VAL A 455 8.87 -15.97 -19.08
C VAL A 455 9.76 -16.07 -20.33
N ALA A 456 9.21 -16.40 -21.51
CA ALA A 456 9.97 -16.47 -22.74
C ALA A 456 10.73 -15.16 -23.07
N PRO A 457 10.16 -13.95 -22.87
CA PRO A 457 10.91 -12.72 -23.09
C PRO A 457 12.10 -12.60 -22.15
N LEU A 458 11.98 -13.07 -20.90
CA LEU A 458 13.10 -13.09 -19.95
C LEU A 458 14.26 -13.97 -20.49
N VAL A 459 13.98 -15.09 -21.14
CA VAL A 459 15.04 -15.93 -21.74
C VAL A 459 15.77 -15.18 -22.86
N VAL A 460 15.04 -14.48 -23.73
CA VAL A 460 15.62 -13.67 -24.81
C VAL A 460 16.48 -12.55 -24.26
N ILE A 461 16.01 -11.90 -23.19
CA ILE A 461 16.73 -10.86 -22.46
C ILE A 461 18.01 -11.42 -21.84
N SER A 462 17.90 -12.51 -21.10
CA SER A 462 19.03 -13.15 -20.42
C SER A 462 20.08 -13.67 -21.38
N ALA A 463 19.71 -14.04 -22.61
CA ALA A 463 20.66 -14.41 -23.65
C ALA A 463 21.59 -13.26 -24.07
N GLN A 464 21.16 -12.00 -23.90
CA GLN A 464 21.99 -10.81 -24.12
C GLN A 464 22.85 -10.45 -22.90
N LEU A 465 22.58 -11.07 -21.75
CA LEU A 465 23.25 -10.85 -20.46
C LEU A 465 23.79 -12.15 -19.88
N PRO A 466 24.59 -12.93 -20.64
CA PRO A 466 25.01 -14.25 -20.21
C PRO A 466 25.89 -14.17 -18.96
N ASN A 467 25.56 -14.98 -17.95
CA ASN A 467 26.31 -15.15 -16.71
C ASN A 467 26.40 -13.91 -15.79
N ILE A 468 25.56 -12.90 -16.00
CA ILE A 468 25.57 -11.67 -15.18
C ILE A 468 24.44 -11.68 -14.14
N ILE A 469 23.35 -12.39 -14.40
CA ILE A 469 22.18 -12.44 -13.51
C ILE A 469 22.53 -13.29 -12.29
N GLN A 470 22.56 -12.67 -11.11
CA GLN A 470 22.85 -13.33 -9.83
C GLN A 470 21.58 -13.59 -9.03
N THR A 471 20.67 -12.62 -9.01
CA THR A 471 19.39 -12.75 -8.31
C THR A 471 18.23 -12.61 -9.29
N LEU A 472 17.26 -13.51 -9.18
CA LEU A 472 16.02 -13.46 -9.95
C LEU A 472 14.83 -13.62 -9.00
N GLU A 473 14.02 -12.58 -8.90
CA GLU A 473 12.69 -12.62 -8.29
C GLU A 473 11.67 -12.79 -9.43
N LEU A 474 10.94 -13.90 -9.45
CA LEU A 474 10.08 -14.29 -10.55
C LEU A 474 8.66 -14.61 -10.08
N THR A 475 7.70 -13.81 -10.52
CA THR A 475 6.28 -14.16 -10.45
C THR A 475 5.87 -14.83 -11.75
N ALA A 476 5.44 -16.09 -11.73
CA ALA A 476 5.13 -16.86 -12.94
C ALA A 476 4.20 -18.06 -12.69
N GLN A 477 3.71 -18.66 -13.77
CA GLN A 477 3.03 -19.95 -13.70
C GLN A 477 4.03 -21.12 -13.60
N TRP A 478 3.61 -22.26 -13.04
CA TRP A 478 4.46 -23.45 -12.90
C TRP A 478 5.05 -23.94 -14.22
N GLU A 479 4.25 -23.91 -15.28
CA GLU A 479 4.62 -24.32 -16.63
C GLU A 479 5.75 -23.46 -17.20
N SER A 480 5.86 -22.21 -16.73
CA SER A 480 6.90 -21.27 -17.16
C SER A 480 8.27 -21.58 -16.54
N LEU A 481 8.34 -22.44 -15.52
CA LEU A 481 9.64 -22.86 -14.97
C LEU A 481 10.46 -23.66 -15.98
N ALA A 482 9.83 -24.23 -17.02
CA ALA A 482 10.54 -24.89 -18.11
C ALA A 482 11.58 -23.98 -18.80
N TYR A 483 11.35 -22.67 -18.81
CA TYR A 483 12.27 -21.69 -19.38
C TYR A 483 13.57 -21.53 -18.57
N LEU A 484 13.58 -21.88 -17.28
CA LEU A 484 14.79 -21.85 -16.44
C LEU A 484 15.79 -22.96 -16.79
N LYS A 485 15.38 -23.98 -17.57
CA LYS A 485 16.31 -24.97 -18.14
C LYS A 485 17.29 -24.36 -19.15
N SER A 486 17.06 -23.13 -19.58
CA SER A 486 17.98 -22.40 -20.47
C SER A 486 19.33 -22.16 -19.78
N GLY A 487 20.43 -22.38 -20.51
CA GLY A 487 21.79 -22.15 -20.02
C GLY A 487 22.14 -20.68 -19.71
N VAL A 488 21.21 -19.75 -19.92
CA VAL A 488 21.39 -18.32 -19.64
C VAL A 488 21.40 -17.99 -18.14
N PHE A 489 20.85 -18.87 -17.30
CA PHE A 489 20.72 -18.66 -15.85
C PHE A 489 21.77 -19.42 -15.03
N LEU A 490 22.86 -19.91 -15.64
CA LEU A 490 23.86 -20.70 -14.94
C LEU A 490 24.55 -19.92 -13.80
N SER A 491 24.71 -18.60 -13.92
CA SER A 491 25.29 -17.76 -12.86
C SER A 491 24.37 -17.47 -11.68
N LEU A 492 23.12 -17.93 -11.72
CA LEU A 492 22.12 -17.57 -10.75
C LEU A 492 22.46 -18.17 -9.38
N THR A 493 22.65 -17.30 -8.38
CA THR A 493 22.97 -17.69 -7.00
C THR A 493 21.74 -17.63 -6.11
N ARG A 494 20.76 -16.77 -6.43
CA ARG A 494 19.51 -16.61 -5.70
C ARG A 494 18.30 -16.59 -6.63
N LEU A 495 17.30 -17.40 -6.31
CA LEU A 495 16.04 -17.49 -7.03
C LEU A 495 14.88 -17.41 -6.05
N ASP A 496 14.05 -16.38 -6.19
CA ASP A 496 12.84 -16.18 -5.39
C ASP A 496 11.63 -16.32 -6.33
N LEU A 497 10.87 -17.40 -6.20
CA LEU A 497 9.72 -17.73 -7.04
C LEU A 497 8.41 -17.40 -6.30
N THR A 498 7.52 -16.67 -6.98
CA THR A 498 6.12 -16.51 -6.58
C THR A 498 5.24 -17.15 -7.65
N LEU A 499 4.75 -18.34 -7.39
CA LEU A 499 4.05 -19.15 -8.37
C LEU A 499 2.53 -18.96 -8.27
N CYS A 500 1.85 -18.94 -9.41
CA CYS A 500 0.40 -18.84 -9.49
C CYS A 500 -0.18 -19.81 -10.54
N GLY A 501 -1.44 -20.23 -10.36
CA GLY A 501 -2.17 -21.03 -11.35
C GLY A 501 -1.60 -22.42 -11.62
N GLY A 502 -2.16 -23.10 -12.62
CA GLY A 502 -1.54 -24.25 -13.29
C GLY A 502 -2.03 -25.64 -12.86
N LEU A 503 -2.12 -26.53 -13.84
CA LEU A 503 -2.39 -27.97 -13.65
C LEU A 503 -1.11 -28.74 -13.25
N TYR A 504 0.05 -28.11 -13.41
CA TYR A 504 1.37 -28.75 -13.29
C TYR A 504 2.10 -28.34 -12.01
N ARG A 505 1.45 -28.54 -10.85
CA ARG A 505 2.00 -28.15 -9.55
C ARG A 505 3.23 -29.00 -9.18
N PHE A 506 4.19 -28.37 -8.49
CA PHE A 506 5.37 -29.03 -7.92
C PHE A 506 6.31 -29.66 -8.94
N MET A 507 6.41 -29.08 -10.14
CA MET A 507 7.46 -29.42 -11.10
C MET A 507 8.71 -28.57 -10.88
N LEU A 508 9.43 -28.81 -9.78
CA LEU A 508 10.64 -28.03 -9.47
C LEU A 508 11.91 -28.63 -10.08
N ASP A 509 11.89 -29.82 -10.69
CA ASP A 509 13.06 -30.37 -11.39
C ASP A 509 13.62 -29.43 -12.49
N HIS A 510 12.81 -28.48 -12.95
CA HIS A 510 13.26 -27.45 -13.88
C HIS A 510 14.35 -26.54 -13.36
N VAL A 511 14.51 -26.41 -12.04
CA VAL A 511 15.62 -25.64 -11.47
C VAL A 511 16.92 -26.44 -11.35
N ASN A 512 16.92 -27.74 -11.68
CA ASN A 512 18.12 -28.60 -11.58
C ASN A 512 19.29 -28.16 -12.49
N SER A 513 19.00 -27.38 -13.54
CA SER A 513 20.03 -26.79 -14.40
C SER A 513 20.84 -25.69 -13.70
N LEU A 514 20.34 -25.14 -12.59
CA LEU A 514 20.92 -24.00 -11.88
C LEU A 514 21.99 -24.47 -10.88
N SER A 515 23.13 -24.94 -11.40
CA SER A 515 24.19 -25.57 -10.59
C SER A 515 24.82 -24.65 -9.54
N HIS A 516 24.75 -23.34 -9.72
CA HIS A 516 25.31 -22.34 -8.79
C HIS A 516 24.29 -21.79 -7.78
N LEU A 517 23.05 -22.29 -7.80
CA LEU A 517 21.98 -21.81 -6.95
C LEU A 517 22.28 -22.14 -5.49
N ALA A 518 22.47 -21.09 -4.68
CA ALA A 518 22.73 -21.19 -3.25
C ALA A 518 21.47 -20.88 -2.43
N HIS A 519 20.56 -20.06 -2.95
CA HIS A 519 19.35 -19.62 -2.26
C HIS A 519 18.12 -19.83 -3.14
N LEU A 520 17.14 -20.58 -2.63
CA LEU A 520 15.89 -20.84 -3.31
C LEU A 520 14.72 -20.51 -2.37
N ARG A 521 13.91 -19.52 -2.74
CA ARG A 521 12.63 -19.25 -2.10
C ARG A 521 11.50 -19.59 -3.07
N VAL A 522 10.49 -20.32 -2.60
CA VAL A 522 9.31 -20.67 -3.39
C VAL A 522 8.07 -20.32 -2.58
N SER A 523 7.25 -19.41 -3.11
CA SER A 523 5.95 -19.04 -2.54
C SER A 523 4.85 -19.41 -3.54
N TYR A 524 3.78 -20.03 -3.06
CA TYR A 524 2.63 -20.42 -3.84
C TYR A 524 1.37 -20.32 -2.98
N ASN A 525 0.39 -19.56 -3.42
CA ASN A 525 -0.87 -19.34 -2.71
C ASN A 525 -2.03 -19.35 -3.70
N ASP A 526 -2.51 -20.54 -4.07
CA ASP A 526 -3.67 -20.68 -4.97
C ASP A 526 -4.46 -21.96 -4.70
N VAL A 527 -5.75 -21.80 -4.39
CA VAL A 527 -6.70 -22.80 -3.89
C VAL A 527 -7.25 -23.73 -4.98
N GLY A 528 -6.73 -23.70 -6.22
CA GLY A 528 -7.21 -24.59 -7.28
C GLY A 528 -7.08 -26.11 -6.97
N PRO A 529 -7.74 -26.99 -7.73
CA PRO A 529 -7.60 -28.44 -7.58
C PRO A 529 -6.20 -28.94 -8.00
N PHE A 530 -5.76 -30.06 -7.41
CA PHE A 530 -4.53 -30.74 -7.86
C PHE A 530 -4.74 -31.29 -9.27
N GLY A 531 -3.88 -30.87 -10.22
CA GLY A 531 -3.83 -31.48 -11.54
C GLY A 531 -3.22 -32.89 -11.51
N PRO A 532 -3.30 -33.64 -12.61
CA PRO A 532 -2.90 -35.05 -12.69
C PRO A 532 -1.38 -35.29 -12.70
N CYS A 533 -0.56 -34.24 -12.73
CA CYS A 533 0.87 -34.37 -12.92
C CYS A 533 1.58 -34.87 -11.66
N LYS A 534 2.54 -35.79 -11.85
CA LYS A 534 3.36 -36.32 -10.76
C LYS A 534 4.35 -35.23 -10.32
N PRO A 535 4.38 -34.85 -9.02
CA PRO A 535 5.38 -33.93 -8.50
C PRO A 535 6.80 -34.39 -8.80
N SER A 536 7.68 -33.46 -9.20
CA SER A 536 9.09 -33.72 -9.50
C SER A 536 9.98 -32.84 -8.62
N ALA A 537 10.64 -33.47 -7.65
CA ALA A 537 11.51 -32.79 -6.70
C ALA A 537 12.83 -32.35 -7.35
N PRO A 538 13.38 -31.17 -6.98
CA PRO A 538 14.66 -30.72 -7.46
C PRO A 538 15.82 -31.42 -6.72
N THR A 539 16.98 -31.46 -7.39
CA THR A 539 18.26 -31.95 -6.87
C THR A 539 19.30 -30.84 -6.99
N LEU A 540 19.50 -30.10 -5.90
CA LEU A 540 20.37 -28.92 -5.87
C LEU A 540 21.46 -29.11 -4.80
N PRO A 541 22.57 -29.79 -5.13
CA PRO A 541 23.59 -30.14 -4.14
C PRO A 541 24.31 -28.91 -3.55
N ASN A 542 24.31 -27.77 -4.24
CA ASN A 542 24.96 -26.54 -3.77
C ASN A 542 24.02 -25.61 -2.99
N LEU A 543 22.75 -26.00 -2.81
CA LEU A 543 21.76 -25.17 -2.14
C LEU A 543 22.07 -25.06 -0.65
N ARG A 544 22.21 -23.83 -0.16
CA ARG A 544 22.48 -23.50 1.25
C ARG A 544 21.23 -23.03 1.97
N GLU A 545 20.35 -22.32 1.29
CA GLU A 545 19.12 -21.78 1.87
C GLU A 545 17.92 -22.23 1.04
N LEU A 546 16.96 -22.86 1.71
CA LEU A 546 15.72 -23.28 1.10
C LEU A 546 14.55 -22.73 1.93
N SER A 547 13.70 -21.93 1.30
CA SER A 547 12.46 -21.40 1.90
C SER A 547 11.28 -21.78 1.02
N MET A 548 10.30 -22.52 1.54
CA MET A 548 9.10 -22.91 0.80
C MET A 548 7.84 -22.54 1.58
N GLN A 549 6.97 -21.75 0.97
CA GLN A 549 5.63 -21.43 1.45
C GLN A 549 4.61 -21.90 0.42
N LEU A 550 3.91 -23.01 0.70
CA LEU A 550 3.09 -23.70 -0.30
C LEU A 550 1.67 -23.94 0.22
N ILE A 551 0.68 -23.27 -0.37
CA ILE A 551 -0.74 -23.36 -0.03
C ILE A 551 -1.57 -23.53 -1.32
N PRO A 552 -2.31 -24.65 -1.51
CA PRO A 552 -2.29 -25.87 -0.70
C PRO A 552 -0.92 -26.54 -0.72
N GLY A 553 -0.59 -27.28 0.33
CA GLY A 553 0.74 -27.85 0.46
C GLY A 553 0.99 -29.09 -0.41
N PRO A 554 2.27 -29.41 -0.64
CA PRO A 554 2.69 -30.52 -1.49
C PRO A 554 2.45 -31.87 -0.83
N PRO A 555 2.56 -32.98 -1.57
CA PRO A 555 2.70 -34.31 -0.96
C PRO A 555 4.00 -34.40 -0.14
N PHE A 556 3.96 -35.10 1.00
CA PHE A 556 5.15 -35.31 1.84
C PHE A 556 6.34 -35.90 1.07
N SER A 557 6.08 -36.83 0.14
CA SER A 557 7.10 -37.46 -0.69
C SER A 557 7.88 -36.48 -1.56
N PHE A 558 7.24 -35.39 -2.01
CA PHE A 558 7.90 -34.34 -2.78
C PHE A 558 8.92 -33.58 -1.92
N ILE A 559 8.52 -33.15 -0.73
CA ILE A 559 9.44 -32.44 0.19
C ILE A 559 10.57 -33.37 0.66
N SER A 560 10.26 -34.62 1.02
CA SER A 560 11.28 -35.60 1.39
C SER A 560 12.30 -35.84 0.26
N ALA A 561 11.84 -35.99 -0.97
CA ALA A 561 12.72 -36.13 -2.14
C ALA A 561 13.57 -34.87 -2.38
N THR A 562 12.97 -33.68 -2.20
CA THR A 562 13.65 -32.39 -2.36
C THR A 562 14.77 -32.23 -1.34
N LEU A 563 14.49 -32.50 -0.06
CA LEU A 563 15.49 -32.39 1.01
C LEU A 563 16.64 -33.40 0.82
N ARG A 564 16.35 -34.61 0.33
CA ARG A 564 17.40 -35.59 -0.02
C ARG A 564 18.26 -35.14 -1.20
N GLY A 565 17.69 -34.40 -2.14
CA GLY A 565 18.41 -33.80 -3.26
C GLY A 565 19.31 -32.61 -2.89
N CYS A 566 19.16 -32.08 -1.67
CA CYS A 566 19.81 -30.84 -1.22
C CYS A 566 20.56 -31.07 0.11
N SER A 567 21.68 -31.80 0.06
CA SER A 567 22.40 -32.24 1.27
C SER A 567 23.15 -31.14 2.03
N ASN A 568 23.42 -30.00 1.39
CA ASN A 568 24.26 -28.91 1.93
C ASN A 568 23.45 -27.72 2.47
N ILE A 569 22.14 -27.91 2.72
CA ILE A 569 21.29 -26.86 3.28
C ILE A 569 21.78 -26.50 4.68
N SER A 570 22.07 -25.22 4.89
CA SER A 570 22.36 -24.61 6.20
C SER A 570 21.13 -23.96 6.84
N SER A 571 20.21 -23.41 6.05
CA SER A 571 18.95 -22.84 6.53
C SER A 571 17.76 -23.41 5.77
N LEU A 572 16.82 -23.99 6.51
CA LEU A 572 15.60 -24.57 5.97
C LEU A 572 14.38 -23.89 6.59
N GLU A 573 13.53 -23.30 5.76
CA GLU A 573 12.22 -22.77 6.13
C GLU A 573 11.13 -23.47 5.32
N LEU A 574 10.20 -24.15 5.99
CA LEU A 574 9.08 -24.84 5.35
C LEU A 574 7.76 -24.42 6.02
N ARG A 575 6.86 -23.84 5.23
CA ARG A 575 5.52 -23.43 5.64
C ARG A 575 4.49 -24.05 4.70
N CYS A 576 3.95 -25.21 5.07
CA CYS A 576 3.00 -25.90 4.20
C CYS A 576 2.13 -26.92 4.94
N THR A 577 0.89 -27.08 4.45
CA THR A 577 -0.03 -28.14 4.87
C THR A 577 0.04 -29.32 3.90
N PHE A 578 0.70 -30.42 4.26
CA PHE A 578 0.89 -31.58 3.41
C PHE A 578 -0.44 -32.16 2.93
N ALA A 579 -0.54 -32.41 1.63
CA ALA A 579 -1.74 -33.01 1.03
C ALA A 579 -1.99 -34.44 1.53
N ASN A 580 -0.93 -35.16 1.88
CA ASN A 580 -0.97 -36.54 2.36
C ASN A 580 -0.28 -36.64 3.72
N ARG A 581 -0.75 -37.55 4.58
CA ARG A 581 -0.09 -37.84 5.86
C ARG A 581 1.35 -38.31 5.62
N ALA A 582 2.23 -37.96 6.56
CA ALA A 582 3.58 -38.48 6.55
C ALA A 582 3.53 -40.02 6.59
N PRO A 583 4.31 -40.71 5.72
CA PRO A 583 4.53 -42.14 5.86
C PRO A 583 5.05 -42.42 7.29
N GLY A 584 4.54 -43.49 7.90
CA GLY A 584 4.94 -43.90 9.25
C GLY A 584 6.45 -44.12 9.40
N ASP A 585 6.87 -44.35 10.64
CA ASP A 585 8.27 -44.46 11.07
C ASP A 585 9.15 -45.25 10.08
N GLY A 586 10.26 -44.64 9.62
CA GLY A 586 11.26 -45.32 8.77
C GLY A 586 11.98 -44.48 7.72
N LEU A 587 11.52 -43.26 7.43
CA LEU A 587 12.21 -42.37 6.50
C LEU A 587 13.09 -41.37 7.25
N SER A 588 14.41 -41.54 7.15
CA SER A 588 15.38 -40.54 7.61
C SER A 588 15.82 -39.61 6.46
N ILE A 589 16.07 -38.35 6.80
CA ILE A 589 16.58 -37.30 5.92
C ILE A 589 17.78 -36.67 6.63
N HIS A 590 18.98 -36.91 6.11
CA HIS A 590 20.21 -36.41 6.73
C HIS A 590 20.60 -35.05 6.16
N LEU A 591 20.54 -34.01 7.00
CA LEU A 591 20.93 -32.64 6.65
C LEU A 591 22.09 -32.20 7.55
N LYS A 592 23.31 -32.65 7.21
CA LYS A 592 24.49 -32.50 8.08
C LYS A 592 24.92 -31.06 8.29
N SER A 593 24.67 -30.19 7.31
CA SER A 593 25.06 -28.77 7.34
C SER A 593 23.99 -27.85 7.94
N LEU A 594 22.82 -28.38 8.31
CA LEU A 594 21.69 -27.59 8.74
C LEU A 594 21.96 -26.96 10.11
N THR A 595 21.98 -25.63 10.17
CA THR A 595 22.15 -24.86 11.41
C THR A 595 20.85 -24.22 11.88
N SER A 596 19.95 -23.85 10.94
CA SER A 596 18.66 -23.22 11.25
C SER A 596 17.51 -23.96 10.57
N LEU A 597 16.52 -24.35 11.38
CA LEU A 597 15.31 -25.06 10.96
C LEU A 597 14.06 -24.27 11.38
N VAL A 598 13.25 -23.85 10.41
CA VAL A 598 11.97 -23.17 10.61
C VAL A 598 10.87 -24.03 9.97
N LEU A 599 9.91 -24.48 10.77
CA LEU A 599 8.78 -25.28 10.31
C LEU A 599 7.46 -24.59 10.68
N ALA A 600 6.47 -24.68 9.80
CA ALA A 600 5.12 -24.20 10.07
C ALA A 600 4.04 -25.14 9.55
N ASP A 601 2.85 -25.06 10.16
CA ASP A 601 1.73 -25.94 9.86
C ASP A 601 2.15 -27.42 10.01
N SER A 602 1.59 -28.30 9.19
CA SER A 602 1.93 -29.73 9.17
C SER A 602 3.40 -30.04 8.82
N ALA A 603 4.20 -29.07 8.35
CA ALA A 603 5.63 -29.26 8.11
C ALA A 603 6.37 -29.71 9.38
N CYS A 604 5.80 -29.41 10.56
CA CYS A 604 6.31 -29.85 11.87
C CYS A 604 6.43 -31.38 12.01
N CYS A 605 5.65 -32.17 11.25
CA CYS A 605 5.80 -33.64 11.27
C CYS A 605 7.18 -34.11 10.78
N LEU A 606 7.92 -33.26 10.03
CA LEU A 606 9.28 -33.57 9.57
C LEU A 606 10.29 -33.70 10.70
N LEU A 607 10.02 -33.17 11.91
CA LEU A 607 10.91 -33.28 13.06
C LEU A 607 11.33 -34.73 13.36
N ARG A 608 10.44 -35.70 13.15
CA ARG A 608 10.72 -37.12 13.35
C ARG A 608 11.57 -37.77 12.26
N THR A 609 11.72 -37.09 11.12
CA THR A 609 12.39 -37.62 9.93
C THR A 609 13.73 -36.95 9.64
N ILE A 610 13.91 -35.70 10.07
CA ILE A 610 15.13 -34.93 9.84
C ILE A 610 16.19 -35.32 10.88
N ILE A 611 17.40 -35.58 10.40
CA ILE A 611 18.60 -35.82 11.19
C ILE A 611 19.59 -34.71 10.87
N ALA A 612 19.76 -33.77 11.79
CA ALA A 612 20.55 -32.55 11.62
C ALA A 612 21.48 -32.30 12.82
N PRO A 613 22.66 -32.95 12.86
CA PRO A 613 23.56 -32.86 14.01
C PRO A 613 24.12 -31.45 14.26
N GLY A 614 24.23 -30.63 13.22
CA GLY A 614 24.67 -29.24 13.32
C GLY A 614 23.56 -28.23 13.65
N ALA A 615 22.33 -28.68 13.94
CA ALA A 615 21.22 -27.77 14.18
C ALA A 615 21.42 -26.98 15.48
N GLU A 616 21.40 -25.65 15.36
CA GLU A 616 21.56 -24.71 16.47
C GLU A 616 20.25 -23.98 16.79
N SER A 617 19.42 -23.73 15.78
CA SER A 617 18.18 -22.98 15.90
C SER A 617 16.99 -23.76 15.37
N LEU A 618 15.93 -23.88 16.19
CA LEU A 618 14.64 -24.47 15.82
C LEU A 618 13.52 -23.45 16.05
N SER A 619 12.75 -23.16 15.00
CA SER A 619 11.57 -22.30 15.08
C SER A 619 10.34 -23.03 14.54
N LEU A 620 9.26 -22.97 15.30
CA LEU A 620 7.99 -23.61 14.98
C LEU A 620 6.89 -22.56 14.96
N SER A 621 6.11 -22.48 13.88
CA SER A 621 5.05 -21.48 13.77
C SER A 621 3.73 -22.02 13.24
N VAL A 622 2.58 -21.47 13.68
CA VAL A 622 1.25 -21.86 13.19
C VAL A 622 1.05 -23.38 13.31
N VAL A 623 1.14 -23.93 14.52
CA VAL A 623 1.10 -25.38 14.74
C VAL A 623 -0.13 -25.75 15.55
N ASP A 624 -0.97 -26.63 15.01
CA ASP A 624 -2.13 -27.19 15.70
C ASP A 624 -1.93 -28.65 16.13
N ASN A 625 -2.92 -29.20 16.85
CA ASN A 625 -2.89 -30.61 17.30
C ASN A 625 -2.98 -31.64 16.17
N ASN A 626 -3.40 -31.25 14.97
CA ASN A 626 -3.51 -32.14 13.81
C ASN A 626 -2.21 -32.17 13.00
N ASP A 627 -1.42 -31.11 13.07
CA ASP A 627 -0.15 -30.94 12.35
C ASP A 627 0.95 -31.86 12.87
N VAL A 628 0.89 -32.23 14.15
CA VAL A 628 1.84 -33.14 14.79
C VAL A 628 1.15 -34.44 15.15
N HIS A 629 1.74 -35.57 14.74
CA HIS A 629 1.30 -36.88 15.21
C HIS A 629 1.68 -37.05 16.69
N GLY A 630 0.79 -36.63 17.60
CA GLY A 630 0.96 -36.72 19.04
C GLY A 630 1.49 -35.44 19.68
N SER A 631 2.29 -35.58 20.73
CA SER A 631 2.84 -34.46 21.50
C SER A 631 3.93 -33.72 20.72
N LEU A 632 3.81 -32.39 20.60
CA LEU A 632 4.83 -31.54 19.97
C LEU A 632 6.18 -31.67 20.67
N PHE A 633 6.19 -31.66 22.00
CA PHE A 633 7.42 -31.80 22.78
C PHE A 633 8.05 -33.18 22.64
N ALA A 634 7.25 -34.25 22.46
CA ALA A 634 7.79 -35.56 22.12
C ALA A 634 8.49 -35.53 20.75
N ALA A 635 7.89 -34.91 19.73
CA ALA A 635 8.51 -34.78 18.41
C ALA A 635 9.82 -33.97 18.44
N ILE A 636 9.88 -32.88 19.21
CA ILE A 636 11.12 -32.10 19.41
C ILE A 636 12.17 -32.95 20.15
N SER A 637 11.77 -33.67 21.19
CA SER A 637 12.66 -34.54 21.97
C SER A 637 13.26 -35.66 21.11
N ASP A 638 12.45 -36.27 20.25
CA ASP A 638 12.88 -37.28 19.29
C ASP A 638 13.85 -36.69 18.26
N PHE A 639 13.57 -35.49 17.74
CA PHE A 639 14.46 -34.77 16.83
C PHE A 639 15.83 -34.51 17.45
N VAL A 640 15.88 -33.96 18.66
CA VAL A 640 17.13 -33.65 19.38
C VAL A 640 17.92 -34.93 19.66
N THR A 641 17.24 -35.99 20.08
CA THR A 641 17.88 -37.27 20.38
C THR A 641 18.43 -37.95 19.13
N THR A 642 17.64 -37.99 18.06
CA THR A 642 18.02 -38.65 16.81
C THR A 642 19.09 -37.86 16.05
N SER A 643 19.01 -36.53 16.09
CA SER A 643 20.01 -35.65 15.48
C SER A 643 21.29 -35.54 16.30
N ALA A 644 21.22 -35.80 17.62
CA ALA A 644 22.29 -35.50 18.57
C ALA A 644 22.76 -34.04 18.49
N CYS A 645 21.83 -33.11 18.28
CA CYS A 645 22.12 -31.68 18.13
C CYS A 645 22.04 -30.94 19.47
N ALA A 646 22.76 -29.82 19.56
CA ALA A 646 22.80 -28.94 20.73
C ALA A 646 22.10 -27.61 20.40
N LEU A 647 20.76 -27.61 20.46
CA LEU A 647 19.97 -26.42 20.16
C LEU A 647 20.29 -25.28 21.14
N SER A 648 20.70 -24.13 20.60
CA SER A 648 20.93 -22.89 21.34
C SER A 648 19.73 -21.95 21.30
N THR A 649 18.91 -22.03 20.24
CA THR A 649 17.72 -21.20 20.07
C THR A 649 16.48 -22.05 19.80
N LEU A 650 15.42 -21.80 20.56
CA LEU A 650 14.11 -22.42 20.39
C LEU A 650 13.03 -21.33 20.30
N ALA A 651 12.24 -21.34 19.24
CA ALA A 651 11.19 -20.35 19.00
C ALA A 651 9.85 -21.00 18.70
N PHE A 652 8.79 -20.47 19.29
CA PHE A 652 7.41 -20.85 19.07
C PHE A 652 6.61 -19.60 18.68
N SER A 653 5.87 -19.64 17.57
CA SER A 653 5.01 -18.54 17.13
C SER A 653 3.63 -19.04 16.75
N ARG A 654 2.55 -18.56 17.37
CA ARG A 654 1.17 -19.01 17.08
C ARG A 654 1.01 -20.54 17.17
N VAL A 655 1.45 -21.13 18.28
CA VAL A 655 1.32 -22.58 18.55
C VAL A 655 0.09 -22.85 19.42
N TRP A 656 -0.79 -23.74 18.95
CA TRP A 656 -2.07 -24.09 19.58
C TRP A 656 -2.16 -25.59 19.93
N CYS A 657 -1.02 -26.21 20.25
CA CYS A 657 -0.95 -27.62 20.63
C CYS A 657 -1.28 -27.85 22.10
N THR A 658 -1.85 -29.01 22.41
CA THR A 658 -2.00 -29.51 23.78
C THR A 658 -0.63 -29.90 24.32
N VAL A 659 -0.25 -29.31 25.45
CA VAL A 659 1.04 -29.58 26.10
C VAL A 659 0.87 -30.69 27.13
N TYR A 660 1.50 -31.83 26.90
CA TYR A 660 1.64 -32.89 27.88
C TYR A 660 2.84 -32.57 28.77
N PRO A 661 2.65 -32.33 30.08
CA PRO A 661 3.72 -31.82 30.92
C PRO A 661 4.93 -32.76 31.03
N ASP A 662 4.69 -34.08 31.07
CA ASP A 662 5.76 -35.09 31.17
C ASP A 662 6.64 -35.12 29.91
N ASP A 663 6.05 -34.92 28.73
CA ASP A 663 6.81 -34.85 27.47
C ASP A 663 7.63 -33.57 27.38
N MET A 664 7.07 -32.47 27.87
CA MET A 664 7.78 -31.19 27.92
C MET A 664 8.97 -31.25 28.88
N ASP A 665 8.78 -31.78 30.09
CA ASP A 665 9.87 -31.93 31.07
C ASP A 665 11.03 -32.76 30.45
N ARG A 666 10.72 -33.94 29.89
CA ARG A 666 11.70 -34.80 29.21
C ARG A 666 12.39 -34.12 28.03
N CYS A 667 11.64 -33.32 27.27
CA CYS A 667 12.16 -32.59 26.12
C CYS A 667 13.18 -31.52 26.58
N LEU A 668 12.79 -30.69 27.55
CA LEU A 668 13.63 -29.61 28.04
C LEU A 668 14.87 -30.11 28.80
N GLU A 669 14.77 -31.23 29.52
CA GLU A 669 15.93 -31.90 30.15
C GLU A 669 16.99 -32.33 29.14
N ARG A 670 16.59 -32.68 27.90
CA ARG A 670 17.50 -33.08 26.82
C ARG A 670 18.13 -31.89 26.08
N MET A 671 17.72 -30.66 26.38
CA MET A 671 18.19 -29.45 25.69
C MET A 671 18.89 -28.46 26.62
N PRO A 672 19.96 -28.87 27.35
CA PRO A 672 20.64 -27.98 28.29
C PRO A 672 21.36 -26.81 27.62
N ALA A 673 21.60 -26.87 26.30
CA ALA A 673 22.32 -25.85 25.54
C ALA A 673 21.47 -24.62 25.16
N ILE A 674 20.14 -24.64 25.39
CA ILE A 674 19.27 -23.53 25.00
C ILE A 674 19.66 -22.26 25.76
N SER A 675 20.02 -21.24 25.01
CA SER A 675 20.31 -19.89 25.47
C SER A 675 19.22 -18.88 25.11
N ASN A 676 18.47 -19.11 24.03
CA ASN A 676 17.41 -18.21 23.58
C ASN A 676 16.07 -18.96 23.46
N LEU A 677 15.05 -18.47 24.14
CA LEU A 677 13.69 -18.99 24.05
C LEU A 677 12.73 -17.87 23.62
N HIS A 678 12.05 -18.07 22.50
CA HIS A 678 11.04 -17.14 21.99
C HIS A 678 9.66 -17.80 22.02
N VAL A 679 8.66 -17.13 22.59
CA VAL A 679 7.25 -17.57 22.56
C VAL A 679 6.39 -16.39 22.15
N HIS A 680 5.96 -16.38 20.90
CA HIS A 680 5.17 -15.31 20.29
C HIS A 680 3.75 -15.79 19.99
N ASP A 681 2.75 -14.98 20.29
CA ASP A 681 1.34 -15.16 19.89
C ASP A 681 0.75 -16.56 20.16
N SER A 682 1.26 -17.28 21.17
CA SER A 682 0.86 -18.66 21.50
C SER A 682 0.02 -18.71 22.78
N TRP A 683 -0.78 -17.66 23.00
CA TRP A 683 -1.48 -17.39 24.27
C TRP A 683 -2.99 -17.51 24.16
N ASP A 684 -3.53 -17.73 22.96
CA ASP A 684 -4.98 -17.80 22.74
C ASP A 684 -5.57 -19.09 23.31
N ALA A 685 -6.63 -18.93 24.10
CA ALA A 685 -7.22 -19.98 24.91
C ALA A 685 -8.52 -20.49 24.28
N CYS A 686 -8.41 -21.54 23.46
CA CYS A 686 -9.57 -22.39 23.16
C CYS A 686 -9.56 -23.71 23.96
N ALA A 687 -8.47 -24.04 24.65
CA ALA A 687 -8.33 -25.26 25.46
C ALA A 687 -7.86 -24.96 26.90
N ALA A 688 -7.85 -25.98 27.77
CA ALA A 688 -7.56 -25.92 29.21
C ALA A 688 -6.11 -25.49 29.57
N GLY A 689 -5.78 -24.22 29.28
CA GLY A 689 -4.45 -23.62 29.41
C GLY A 689 -3.86 -23.34 28.03
N SER A 690 -3.44 -22.09 27.78
CA SER A 690 -2.76 -21.76 26.52
C SER A 690 -1.34 -22.33 26.50
N PHE A 691 -0.83 -22.64 25.31
CA PHE A 691 0.51 -23.22 25.13
C PHE A 691 1.58 -22.40 25.86
N GLY A 692 1.56 -21.07 25.66
CA GLY A 692 2.48 -20.15 26.33
C GLY A 692 2.36 -20.19 27.85
N GLU A 693 1.15 -20.29 28.40
CA GLU A 693 0.94 -20.37 29.85
C GLU A 693 1.59 -21.62 30.44
N VAL A 694 1.40 -22.80 29.81
CA VAL A 694 1.97 -24.06 30.30
C VAL A 694 3.50 -24.04 30.25
N VAL A 695 4.08 -23.50 29.17
CA VAL A 695 5.54 -23.35 29.03
C VAL A 695 6.09 -22.47 30.15
N VAL A 696 5.51 -21.28 30.38
CA VAL A 696 6.00 -20.37 31.43
C VAL A 696 5.81 -20.97 32.83
N GLN A 697 4.64 -21.57 33.12
CA GLN A 697 4.41 -22.22 34.42
C GLN A 697 5.41 -23.31 34.75
N ARG A 698 5.97 -23.97 33.72
CA ARG A 698 6.93 -25.05 33.90
C ARG A 698 8.35 -24.55 34.05
N LEU A 699 8.71 -23.50 33.32
CA LEU A 699 9.98 -22.80 33.50
C LEU A 699 10.11 -22.16 34.89
N THR A 700 9.01 -21.89 35.59
CA THR A 700 8.98 -21.27 36.93
C THR A 700 8.93 -22.27 38.08
N ARG A 701 8.75 -23.57 37.83
CA ARG A 701 8.69 -24.56 38.91
C ARG A 701 10.01 -24.63 39.66
N HIS A 702 9.93 -24.40 40.97
CA HIS A 702 11.10 -24.44 41.85
C HIS A 702 11.85 -25.76 41.73
N ASP A 703 11.21 -26.91 41.59
CA ASP A 703 11.94 -28.18 41.67
C ASP A 703 12.74 -28.56 40.42
N SER A 704 12.68 -27.77 39.33
CA SER A 704 13.29 -28.12 38.04
C SER A 704 14.48 -27.22 37.67
N LEU A 705 15.65 -27.80 37.39
CA LEU A 705 16.83 -27.12 36.83
C LEU A 705 16.77 -27.06 35.29
N VAL A 706 15.58 -26.81 34.77
CA VAL A 706 15.31 -26.93 33.35
C VAL A 706 15.86 -25.71 32.61
N LEU A 707 16.63 -25.95 31.53
CA LEU A 707 17.35 -24.95 30.74
C LEU A 707 18.35 -24.10 31.57
N PRO A 708 19.41 -24.70 32.14
CA PRO A 708 20.35 -23.99 33.00
C PRO A 708 21.10 -22.84 32.30
N ASN A 709 21.21 -22.89 30.96
CA ASN A 709 21.94 -21.91 30.15
C ASN A 709 21.04 -20.84 29.48
N LEU A 710 19.74 -20.77 29.80
CA LEU A 710 18.83 -19.81 29.18
C LEU A 710 19.23 -18.36 29.56
N LEU A 711 19.69 -17.61 28.55
CA LEU A 711 20.15 -16.22 28.65
C LEU A 711 19.06 -15.22 28.31
N ASN A 712 18.29 -15.51 27.26
CA ASN A 712 17.31 -14.61 26.68
C ASN A 712 15.95 -15.31 26.59
N ALA A 713 14.91 -14.67 27.12
CA ALA A 713 13.53 -15.11 26.97
C ALA A 713 12.69 -13.95 26.42
N ASP A 714 12.06 -14.17 25.27
CA ASP A 714 11.21 -13.19 24.59
C ASP A 714 9.78 -13.73 24.49
N LEU A 715 8.88 -13.15 25.27
CA LEU A 715 7.51 -13.61 25.43
C LEU A 715 6.56 -12.53 24.92
N ARG A 716 6.02 -12.69 23.72
CA ARG A 716 5.13 -11.72 23.07
C ARG A 716 3.75 -12.30 22.85
N GLY A 717 2.70 -11.50 23.01
CA GLY A 717 1.37 -11.90 22.54
C GLY A 717 0.22 -11.01 23.01
N PRO A 718 -0.93 -11.08 22.32
CA PRO A 718 -2.10 -10.24 22.54
C PRO A 718 -2.91 -10.73 23.74
N CYS A 719 -2.32 -10.74 24.93
CA CYS A 719 -2.93 -11.38 26.08
C CYS A 719 -3.46 -10.35 27.11
N HIS A 720 -4.64 -9.78 26.82
CA HIS A 720 -5.35 -8.97 27.81
C HIS A 720 -5.93 -9.79 28.98
N HIS A 721 -6.28 -11.07 28.75
CA HIS A 721 -7.01 -11.89 29.73
C HIS A 721 -6.12 -12.63 30.74
N TYR A 722 -4.87 -12.97 30.40
CA TYR A 722 -3.95 -13.67 31.31
C TYR A 722 -2.82 -12.78 31.84
N ARG A 723 -2.91 -11.46 31.66
CA ARG A 723 -1.88 -10.50 32.04
C ARG A 723 -1.37 -10.72 33.47
N ALA A 724 -2.26 -10.88 34.46
CA ALA A 724 -1.87 -11.08 35.85
C ALA A 724 -1.16 -12.43 36.12
N ARG A 725 -1.60 -13.51 35.48
CA ARG A 725 -1.01 -14.85 35.67
C ARG A 725 0.34 -14.97 34.97
N VAL A 726 0.43 -14.48 33.73
CA VAL A 726 1.66 -14.47 32.94
C VAL A 726 2.69 -13.54 33.57
N ALA A 727 2.28 -12.36 34.05
CA ALA A 727 3.13 -11.46 34.82
C ALA A 727 3.73 -12.10 36.07
N SER A 728 2.90 -12.77 36.88
CA SER A 728 3.35 -13.44 38.10
C SER A 728 4.37 -14.54 37.77
N ALA A 729 4.10 -15.33 36.73
CA ALA A 729 5.00 -16.39 36.30
C ALA A 729 6.31 -15.83 35.71
N ILE A 730 6.25 -14.76 34.91
CA ILE A 730 7.43 -14.03 34.41
C ILE A 730 8.29 -13.52 35.58
N THR A 731 7.68 -12.85 36.56
CA THR A 731 8.37 -12.35 37.74
C THR A 731 9.01 -13.49 38.53
N ALA A 732 8.31 -14.60 38.71
CA ALA A 732 8.86 -15.79 39.37
C ALA A 732 10.06 -16.37 38.60
N LEU A 733 10.00 -16.41 37.27
CA LEU A 733 11.10 -16.86 36.41
C LEU A 733 12.33 -15.96 36.62
N TRP A 734 12.13 -14.65 36.52
CA TRP A 734 13.17 -13.65 36.71
C TRP A 734 13.82 -13.73 38.09
N VAL A 735 13.01 -13.74 39.16
CA VAL A 735 13.50 -13.82 40.55
C VAL A 735 14.27 -15.13 40.77
N SER A 736 13.76 -16.26 40.25
CA SER A 736 14.43 -17.56 40.40
C SER A 736 15.81 -17.60 39.72
N ARG A 737 16.00 -16.85 38.63
CA ARG A 737 17.25 -16.83 37.84
C ARG A 737 18.20 -15.68 38.16
N THR A 738 17.75 -14.67 38.90
CA THR A 738 18.59 -13.56 39.39
C THR A 738 18.95 -13.69 40.88
N GLY A 739 18.24 -14.54 41.63
CA GLY A 739 18.43 -14.77 43.07
C GLY A 739 19.50 -15.82 43.44
N GLU A 740 19.33 -16.49 44.59
CA GLU A 740 20.31 -17.41 45.20
C GLU A 740 20.74 -18.58 44.29
N ARG A 741 19.92 -18.99 43.31
CA ARG A 741 20.28 -20.05 42.35
C ARG A 741 21.39 -19.66 41.38
N ALA A 742 21.44 -18.39 40.98
CA ALA A 742 22.57 -17.90 40.18
C ALA A 742 23.86 -17.91 41.02
N LYS A 743 23.74 -17.66 42.33
CA LYS A 743 24.86 -17.66 43.27
C LYS A 743 25.38 -19.07 43.58
N SER A 744 24.53 -20.09 43.51
CA SER A 744 24.94 -21.49 43.73
C SER A 744 25.65 -22.14 42.52
N GLY A 745 25.88 -21.38 41.43
CA GLY A 745 26.69 -21.81 40.27
C GLY A 745 26.00 -22.81 39.33
N GLY A 746 24.73 -23.15 39.57
CA GLY A 746 23.98 -24.13 38.77
C GLY A 746 23.14 -23.56 37.63
N VAL A 747 22.91 -22.23 37.59
CA VAL A 747 22.06 -21.57 36.59
C VAL A 747 22.70 -20.26 36.14
N VAL A 748 22.75 -20.00 34.83
CA VAL A 748 23.27 -18.73 34.29
C VAL A 748 22.23 -17.63 34.51
N ALA A 749 22.68 -16.46 34.97
CA ALA A 749 21.81 -15.30 35.12
C ALA A 749 21.26 -14.84 33.77
N MET A 750 19.95 -14.60 33.72
CA MET A 750 19.26 -14.09 32.52
C MET A 750 19.76 -12.68 32.20
N LYS A 751 20.11 -12.42 30.93
CA LYS A 751 20.71 -11.15 30.48
C LYS A 751 19.66 -10.17 29.98
N GLU A 752 18.77 -10.65 29.12
CA GLU A 752 17.74 -9.83 28.49
C GLU A 752 16.38 -10.54 28.60
N PHE A 753 15.37 -9.78 28.96
CA PHE A 753 13.99 -10.25 29.04
C PHE A 753 13.10 -9.23 28.35
N TYR A 754 12.39 -9.66 27.30
CA TYR A 754 11.47 -8.80 26.56
C TYR A 754 10.04 -9.32 26.69
N SER A 755 9.12 -8.45 27.07
CA SER A 755 7.70 -8.75 27.21
C SER A 755 6.88 -7.60 26.66
N ASP A 756 6.28 -7.80 25.49
CA ASP A 756 5.36 -6.83 24.87
C ASP A 756 3.90 -7.07 25.33
N ILE A 757 3.72 -7.74 26.47
CA ILE A 757 2.42 -7.96 27.10
C ILE A 757 2.01 -6.64 27.77
N ALA A 758 1.54 -5.70 26.93
CA ALA A 758 1.07 -4.34 27.23
C ALA A 758 1.18 -3.94 28.70
N GLY A 759 2.20 -3.15 29.07
CA GLY A 759 2.31 -2.45 30.35
C GLY A 759 2.99 -3.22 31.50
N ILE A 760 4.02 -4.00 31.17
CA ILE A 760 5.03 -4.47 32.12
C ILE A 760 6.39 -4.18 31.44
N ASP A 761 6.93 -2.99 31.67
CA ASP A 761 8.34 -2.71 31.40
C ASP A 761 9.13 -3.24 32.62
N ILE A 762 9.92 -4.30 32.43
CA ILE A 762 10.89 -4.83 33.42
C ILE A 762 12.30 -4.52 32.94
#